data_AF-A0A4S4LAX6-F1
#
_entry.id   AF-A0A4S4LAX6-F1
#
_cell.length_a   1.000
_cell.length_b   1.000
_cell.length_c   1.000
_cell.angle_alpha   90.00
_cell.angle_beta   90.00
_cell.angle_gamma   90.00
#
_symmetry.space_group_name_H-M   'P 1'
#
loop_
_entity.id
_entity.type
_entity.pdbx_description
1 polymer ?
#
loop_
_entity_poly.entity_id
_entity_poly.type
_entity_poly.pdbx_seq_one_letter_code
_entity_poly.pdbx_strand_id
1 'polypeptide(L)'
;MKLYALRVEPKRRELLVILLLFLTFLYLKQSYYFDSSTSANEKVVVAETLRDDVVPVEESFAVSYPESDLSWTVRVPESTIVAHVPGWTIFDKLYAMNGTLFIVTSFPDIIPERKLLTSSGYEVFNGEEEKRKRLPSDKDIQVISPKEAQRLFGTHEATHFDGVSFFVNDPRQFIAHYYHWTAELIFGIWRTYSSLDPYITANGHTTLPPPKRMMFSHVSGAKWRDYAGMNQWVTRGAFPSLGMEFMEDWEDRAAMQTLFVFDRVVLADRAAASEGDPFKKTWRTASNAFELGGSPNWWAPVRRSVLQFSGLPAEWIVGPDPGTVTENQKLVITYISRQGWGRRMMRPADHDKLVEELYGLRDKYGYEVNVVNMEKLSRVEQFQLAGRTTVMMGVHGNGLTSLVWMRPTSRSTVIEFFTPQGLAFDYEYTTRALGMTHYGVWDNVTFTRPDVPRFPKYPDDFHGIDIPVDGAVVARLVHRHFILLYLRSSVLTHAARFFFMSDFETETSSQVEDSDDSGLVEVTIAPAQPFDSLDDTDIILRTSDAVDFRVMKVILSLSSPIFKYMFSLPQPSYEEGDLSSSSSGIPIVTISESSTVLDTLLRICYPIESPQLGDCKDISFDAFGAARKYDISIAIGFARKALRKYIKTNSKNVVTAFAVACHFKLEDGARAAAKEYLKLPSPGPAVPALSLLTGLDYYHLLDYHTRVTTDTVSLSTLARHLEESNCEFCKTQVLYDWEETEELIKCAIKEEADKVELVLPWL
;
A
#
# COMPACT_ATOMS: atom_id res chain seq x y z
N MET A 1 47.42 -8.79 29.64
CA MET A 1 47.84 -10.02 28.92
C MET A 1 47.94 -9.67 27.43
N LYS A 2 49.11 -9.82 26.80
CA LYS A 2 49.34 -9.49 25.37
C LYS A 2 48.57 -10.48 24.48
N LEU A 3 47.66 -10.01 23.63
CA LEU A 3 47.04 -10.81 22.57
C LEU A 3 47.86 -10.66 21.29
N TYR A 4 48.45 -11.78 20.85
CA TYR A 4 49.17 -11.92 19.59
C TYR A 4 48.18 -11.93 18.41
N ALA A 5 48.34 -11.02 17.45
CA ALA A 5 47.68 -11.10 16.16
C ALA A 5 48.40 -12.15 15.29
N LEU A 6 47.78 -13.33 15.13
CA LEU A 6 48.18 -14.30 14.12
C LEU A 6 47.80 -13.77 12.73
N ARG A 7 48.77 -13.19 12.02
CA ARG A 7 48.67 -13.03 10.56
C ARG A 7 48.75 -14.41 9.91
N VAL A 8 47.61 -14.91 9.44
CA VAL A 8 47.58 -16.06 8.54
C VAL A 8 47.78 -15.52 7.13
N GLU A 9 48.94 -15.77 6.53
CA GLU A 9 49.16 -15.48 5.11
C GLU A 9 48.34 -16.47 4.27
N PRO A 10 47.58 -15.98 3.26
CA PRO A 10 46.73 -16.83 2.47
C PRO A 10 47.56 -17.85 1.68
N LYS A 11 47.20 -19.12 1.78
CA LYS A 11 47.91 -20.19 1.06
C LYS A 11 47.66 -20.01 -0.45
N ARG A 12 48.61 -20.41 -1.30
CA ARG A 12 48.50 -20.30 -2.79
C ARG A 12 47.17 -20.79 -3.38
N ARG A 13 46.50 -21.74 -2.72
CA ARG A 13 45.17 -22.24 -3.10
C ARG A 13 44.06 -21.20 -2.88
N GLU A 14 44.11 -20.42 -1.81
CA GLU A 14 43.12 -19.36 -1.50
C GLU A 14 43.28 -18.18 -2.45
N LEU A 15 44.51 -17.82 -2.81
CA LEU A 15 44.78 -16.82 -3.84
C LEU A 15 44.27 -17.27 -5.22
N LEU A 16 44.38 -18.56 -5.54
CA LEU A 16 43.82 -19.13 -6.77
C LEU A 16 42.29 -19.09 -6.79
N VAL A 17 41.63 -19.38 -5.65
CA VAL A 17 40.17 -19.29 -5.54
C VAL A 17 39.69 -17.84 -5.66
N ILE A 18 40.38 -16.89 -5.02
CA ILE A 18 40.05 -15.46 -5.14
C ILE A 18 40.25 -14.97 -6.58
N LEU A 19 41.32 -15.41 -7.26
CA LEU A 19 41.57 -15.08 -8.66
C LEU A 19 40.50 -15.68 -9.59
N LEU A 20 40.10 -16.93 -9.34
CA LEU A 20 39.02 -17.59 -10.07
C LEU A 20 37.69 -16.86 -9.87
N LEU A 21 37.33 -16.54 -8.62
CA LEU A 21 36.11 -15.77 -8.33
C LEU A 21 36.12 -14.39 -8.98
N PHE A 22 37.28 -13.71 -9.00
CA PHE A 22 37.44 -12.42 -9.66
C PHE A 22 37.31 -12.52 -11.19
N LEU A 23 37.89 -13.55 -11.80
CA LEU A 23 37.75 -13.82 -13.24
C LEU A 23 36.32 -14.24 -13.62
N THR A 24 35.65 -15.01 -12.76
CA THR A 24 34.25 -15.39 -12.96
C THR A 24 33.34 -14.16 -12.86
N PHE A 25 33.62 -13.25 -11.92
CA PHE A 25 32.91 -11.99 -11.76
C PHE A 25 33.11 -11.06 -12.98
N LEU A 26 34.33 -11.01 -13.55
CA LEU A 26 34.60 -10.28 -14.79
C LEU A 26 33.87 -10.89 -16.00
N TYR A 27 33.84 -12.23 -16.11
CA TYR A 27 33.15 -12.93 -17.19
C TYR A 27 31.62 -12.72 -17.12
N LEU A 28 31.03 -12.82 -15.92
CA LEU A 28 29.61 -12.53 -15.70
C LEU A 28 29.27 -11.06 -16.00
N LYS A 29 30.17 -10.11 -15.64
CA LYS A 29 29.98 -8.69 -15.97
C LYS A 29 30.07 -8.42 -17.48
N GLN A 30 30.90 -9.17 -18.20
CA GLN A 30 31.02 -9.06 -19.66
C GLN A 30 29.81 -9.70 -20.36
N SER A 31 29.26 -10.79 -19.84
CA SER A 31 28.01 -11.39 -20.31
C SER A 31 26.80 -10.49 -20.08
N TYR A 32 26.77 -9.71 -18.98
CA TYR A 32 25.70 -8.75 -18.68
C TYR A 32 25.72 -7.50 -19.58
N TYR A 33 26.88 -7.17 -20.18
CA TYR A 33 27.03 -6.07 -21.14
C TYR A 33 26.85 -6.51 -22.60
N PHE A 34 26.74 -7.82 -22.88
CA PHE A 34 26.61 -8.35 -24.24
C PHE A 34 25.19 -8.79 -24.62
N ASP A 35 24.20 -8.64 -23.71
CA ASP A 35 22.80 -9.02 -23.97
C ASP A 35 21.83 -7.82 -24.03
N SER A 36 22.36 -6.62 -24.31
CA SER A 36 21.55 -5.41 -24.54
C SER A 36 21.93 -4.63 -25.81
N SER A 37 22.60 -5.30 -26.76
CA SER A 37 22.95 -4.71 -28.05
C SER A 37 22.92 -5.71 -29.22
N THR A 38 21.89 -6.55 -29.30
CA THR A 38 21.60 -7.36 -30.50
C THR A 38 20.10 -7.48 -30.76
N SER A 39 19.49 -6.38 -31.19
CA SER A 39 18.24 -6.35 -31.97
C SER A 39 18.21 -5.09 -32.83
N ALA A 40 19.26 -4.87 -33.62
CA ALA A 40 19.28 -3.89 -34.71
C ALA A 40 20.54 -4.10 -35.57
N ASN A 41 20.49 -5.10 -36.48
CA ASN A 41 21.19 -5.09 -37.77
C ASN A 41 21.10 -6.48 -38.41
N GLU A 42 20.02 -6.75 -39.12
CA GLU A 42 20.04 -7.76 -40.16
C GLU A 42 20.46 -7.08 -41.47
N LYS A 43 21.75 -7.22 -41.81
CA LYS A 43 22.28 -6.83 -43.12
C LYS A 43 21.84 -7.89 -44.13
N VAL A 44 20.87 -7.51 -44.94
CA VAL A 44 20.52 -8.22 -46.19
C VAL A 44 21.72 -8.16 -47.13
N VAL A 45 22.09 -9.35 -47.62
CA VAL A 45 23.15 -9.59 -48.59
C VAL A 45 22.76 -8.97 -49.94
N VAL A 46 23.64 -8.11 -50.46
CA VAL A 46 23.58 -7.61 -51.84
C VAL A 46 23.97 -8.76 -52.76
N ALA A 47 23.03 -9.24 -53.56
CA ALA A 47 23.30 -9.95 -54.80
C ALA A 47 22.85 -9.04 -55.96
N GLU A 48 23.83 -8.54 -56.72
CA GLU A 48 23.61 -7.98 -58.05
C GLU A 48 22.97 -9.06 -58.93
N THR A 49 21.83 -8.77 -59.56
CA THR A 49 21.67 -8.77 -61.02
C THR A 49 20.19 -8.66 -61.43
N LEU A 50 19.98 -7.89 -62.49
CA LEU A 50 18.83 -7.79 -63.41
C LEU A 50 17.85 -6.62 -63.20
N ARG A 51 17.81 -5.85 -64.29
CA ARG A 51 17.05 -4.66 -64.61
C ARG A 51 15.57 -4.97 -64.87
N ASP A 52 14.81 -3.87 -64.91
CA ASP A 52 13.52 -3.66 -65.59
C ASP A 52 12.28 -4.21 -64.86
N ASP A 53 11.67 -3.38 -64.01
CA ASP A 53 10.43 -2.67 -64.38
C ASP A 53 9.97 -1.75 -63.23
N VAL A 54 9.98 -0.45 -63.52
CA VAL A 54 9.53 0.61 -62.63
C VAL A 54 8.02 0.76 -62.78
N VAL A 55 7.28 0.51 -61.70
CA VAL A 55 5.97 1.15 -61.45
C VAL A 55 6.13 1.97 -60.18
N PRO A 56 6.06 3.32 -60.22
CA PRO A 56 6.15 4.11 -59.01
C PRO A 56 4.79 4.06 -58.29
N VAL A 57 4.75 3.38 -57.15
CA VAL A 57 3.73 3.67 -56.13
C VAL A 57 4.26 4.87 -55.36
N GLU A 58 3.77 6.06 -55.70
CA GLU A 58 3.84 7.21 -54.81
C GLU A 58 3.03 6.87 -53.55
N GLU A 59 3.66 6.28 -52.53
CA GLU A 59 3.14 6.37 -51.17
C GLU A 59 3.31 7.81 -50.71
N SER A 60 2.25 8.58 -50.91
CA SER A 60 2.04 9.84 -50.23
C SER A 60 2.05 9.57 -48.73
N PHE A 61 3.13 9.97 -48.05
CA PHE A 61 3.08 10.21 -46.61
C PHE A 61 2.18 11.42 -46.37
N ALA A 62 0.88 11.22 -46.46
CA ALA A 62 -0.09 12.15 -45.93
C ALA A 62 0.09 12.17 -44.41
N VAL A 63 0.94 13.08 -43.92
CA VAL A 63 0.88 13.54 -42.54
C VAL A 63 -0.47 14.26 -42.43
N SER A 64 -1.52 13.53 -42.09
CA SER A 64 -2.78 14.15 -41.74
C SER A 64 -2.51 15.02 -40.51
N TYR A 65 -2.79 16.31 -40.60
CA TYR A 65 -2.92 17.13 -39.40
C TYR A 65 -3.86 16.40 -38.43
N PRO A 66 -3.59 16.38 -37.12
CA PRO A 66 -4.53 15.82 -36.16
C PRO A 66 -5.91 16.42 -36.44
N GLU A 67 -6.97 15.61 -36.48
CA GLU A 67 -8.34 16.13 -36.59
C GLU A 67 -8.52 17.16 -35.46
N SER A 68 -8.45 18.45 -35.80
CA SER A 68 -8.44 19.57 -34.86
C SER A 68 -9.81 19.85 -34.28
N ASP A 69 -10.81 19.11 -34.75
CA ASP A 69 -12.20 19.47 -34.64
C ASP A 69 -13.04 18.24 -34.30
N LEU A 70 -13.76 18.34 -33.19
CA LEU A 70 -14.77 17.36 -32.84
C LEU A 70 -16.04 17.71 -33.63
N SER A 71 -16.36 16.91 -34.64
CA SER A 71 -17.57 17.10 -35.44
C SER A 71 -18.72 16.23 -34.93
N TRP A 72 -19.94 16.74 -35.06
CA TRP A 72 -21.17 15.96 -34.89
C TRP A 72 -22.21 16.40 -35.90
N THR A 73 -22.95 15.43 -36.43
CA THR A 73 -24.00 15.68 -37.42
C THR A 73 -25.40 15.68 -36.84
N VAL A 74 -25.62 14.95 -35.74
CA VAL A 74 -26.97 14.72 -35.19
C VAL A 74 -27.09 15.06 -33.71
N ARG A 75 -26.09 14.71 -32.89
CA ARG A 75 -26.16 14.89 -31.44
C ARG A 75 -24.80 15.31 -30.89
N VAL A 76 -24.80 16.42 -30.16
CA VAL A 76 -23.64 16.87 -29.37
C VAL A 76 -23.27 15.78 -28.37
N PRO A 77 -21.99 15.33 -28.32
CA PRO A 77 -21.54 14.39 -27.31
C PRO A 77 -21.80 14.90 -25.88
N GLU A 78 -22.16 14.00 -24.99
CA GLU A 78 -22.46 14.36 -23.60
C GLU A 78 -21.19 14.50 -22.76
N SER A 79 -21.22 15.46 -21.84
CA SER A 79 -20.23 15.64 -20.78
C SER A 79 -20.39 14.56 -19.71
N THR A 80 -19.28 14.09 -19.15
CA THR A 80 -19.27 13.14 -18.04
C THR A 80 -18.53 13.73 -16.85
N ILE A 81 -19.13 13.67 -15.65
CA ILE A 81 -18.40 13.93 -14.40
C ILE A 81 -17.75 12.63 -13.98
N VAL A 82 -16.43 12.55 -14.11
CA VAL A 82 -15.63 11.35 -13.79
C VAL A 82 -15.43 11.22 -12.28
N ALA A 83 -15.14 12.35 -11.61
CA ALA A 83 -14.98 12.43 -10.17
C ALA A 83 -15.36 13.82 -9.68
N HIS A 84 -15.96 13.92 -8.49
CA HIS A 84 -16.41 15.19 -7.94
C HIS A 84 -16.31 15.22 -6.42
N VAL A 85 -15.77 16.33 -5.92
CA VAL A 85 -15.95 16.83 -4.55
C VAL A 85 -16.07 18.36 -4.65
N PRO A 86 -16.60 19.07 -3.64
CA PRO A 86 -16.76 20.52 -3.71
C PRO A 86 -15.44 21.24 -4.05
N GLY A 87 -15.46 22.03 -5.12
CA GLY A 87 -14.32 22.79 -5.65
C GLY A 87 -13.30 22.00 -6.46
N TRP A 88 -13.47 20.67 -6.61
CA TRP A 88 -12.57 19.83 -7.40
C TRP A 88 -13.36 18.82 -8.23
N THR A 89 -13.40 19.03 -9.54
CA THR A 89 -14.20 18.17 -10.44
C THR A 89 -13.41 17.76 -11.67
N ILE A 90 -13.51 16.48 -12.03
CA ILE A 90 -12.98 15.96 -13.29
C ILE A 90 -14.14 15.80 -14.26
N PHE A 91 -14.07 16.51 -15.37
CA PHE A 91 -15.00 16.40 -16.48
C PHE A 91 -14.32 15.73 -17.68
N ASP A 92 -15.05 14.88 -18.38
CA ASP A 92 -14.77 14.54 -19.77
C ASP A 92 -15.75 15.31 -20.67
N LYS A 93 -15.26 15.83 -21.79
CA LYS A 93 -16.04 16.62 -22.77
C LYS A 93 -16.73 17.82 -22.15
N LEU A 94 -15.94 18.73 -21.58
CA LEU A 94 -16.44 20.02 -21.10
C LEU A 94 -16.44 21.04 -22.24
N TYR A 95 -17.54 21.75 -22.43
CA TYR A 95 -17.69 22.72 -23.52
C TYR A 95 -17.51 24.14 -23.01
N ALA A 96 -16.97 25.04 -23.84
CA ALA A 96 -16.85 26.46 -23.53
C ALA A 96 -17.22 27.32 -24.73
N MET A 97 -18.03 28.35 -24.51
CA MET A 97 -18.40 29.33 -25.54
C MET A 97 -18.74 30.67 -24.87
N ASN A 98 -18.28 31.79 -25.45
CA ASN A 98 -18.51 33.14 -24.91
C ASN A 98 -18.09 33.33 -23.44
N GLY A 99 -17.05 32.62 -22.99
CA GLY A 99 -16.56 32.67 -21.62
C GLY A 99 -17.39 31.86 -20.61
N THR A 100 -18.43 31.16 -21.06
CA THR A 100 -19.28 30.29 -20.22
C THR A 100 -18.94 28.83 -20.44
N LEU A 101 -18.89 28.05 -19.35
CA LEU A 101 -18.75 26.59 -19.40
C LEU A 101 -20.11 25.90 -19.55
N PHE A 102 -20.17 24.83 -20.33
CA PHE A 102 -21.39 24.07 -20.57
C PHE A 102 -21.18 22.58 -20.27
N ILE A 103 -22.08 22.03 -19.45
CA ILE A 103 -22.22 20.59 -19.20
C ILE A 103 -23.40 20.10 -20.03
N VAL A 104 -23.12 19.29 -21.05
CA VAL A 104 -24.15 18.73 -21.93
C VAL A 104 -24.56 17.36 -21.38
N THR A 105 -25.80 17.21 -20.91
CA THR A 105 -26.26 15.93 -20.34
C THR A 105 -27.76 15.73 -20.52
N SER A 106 -28.16 14.49 -20.78
CA SER A 106 -29.56 14.05 -20.74
C SER A 106 -30.09 13.87 -19.32
N PHE A 107 -29.23 13.94 -18.31
CA PHE A 107 -29.56 13.72 -16.90
C PHE A 107 -29.08 14.92 -16.05
N PRO A 108 -29.80 16.06 -16.05
CA PRO A 108 -29.39 17.22 -15.27
C PRO A 108 -29.44 16.98 -13.75
N ASP A 109 -30.32 16.10 -13.29
CA ASP A 109 -30.54 15.84 -11.86
C ASP A 109 -29.36 15.15 -11.15
N ILE A 110 -28.47 14.49 -11.91
CA ILE A 110 -27.25 13.87 -11.36
C ILE A 110 -26.08 14.86 -11.25
N ILE A 111 -26.23 16.06 -11.82
CA ILE A 111 -25.18 17.08 -11.77
C ILE A 111 -25.23 17.78 -10.40
N PRO A 112 -24.10 17.87 -9.69
CA PRO A 112 -24.05 18.59 -8.42
C PRO A 112 -24.52 20.04 -8.55
N GLU A 113 -25.01 20.62 -7.44
CA GLU A 113 -25.32 22.04 -7.40
C GLU A 113 -24.13 22.89 -7.89
N ARG A 114 -24.40 23.92 -8.70
CA ARG A 114 -23.35 24.73 -9.33
C ARG A 114 -22.32 25.29 -8.35
N LYS A 115 -22.77 25.71 -7.15
CA LYS A 115 -21.91 26.25 -6.07
C LYS A 115 -20.87 25.23 -5.55
N LEU A 116 -21.10 23.94 -5.76
CA LEU A 116 -20.15 22.87 -5.43
C LEU A 116 -19.15 22.62 -6.56
N LEU A 117 -19.49 23.00 -7.79
CA LEU A 117 -18.63 22.83 -8.97
C LEU A 117 -17.66 24.00 -9.13
N THR A 118 -18.19 25.23 -9.09
CA THR A 118 -17.44 26.46 -9.41
C THR A 118 -18.04 27.69 -8.72
N SER A 119 -17.40 28.84 -8.90
CA SER A 119 -17.82 30.16 -8.44
C SER A 119 -17.77 31.18 -9.58
N SER A 120 -18.17 32.42 -9.30
CA SER A 120 -18.01 33.57 -10.22
C SER A 120 -16.56 34.07 -10.34
N GLY A 121 -15.61 33.47 -9.62
CA GLY A 121 -14.22 33.95 -9.56
C GLY A 121 -14.01 35.22 -8.72
N TYR A 122 -15.04 35.68 -8.00
CA TYR A 122 -14.93 36.86 -7.14
C TYR A 122 -13.99 36.61 -5.94
N GLU A 123 -13.26 37.64 -5.52
CA GLU A 123 -12.29 37.55 -4.41
C GLU A 123 -12.97 37.10 -3.09
N VAL A 124 -12.23 36.33 -2.28
CA VAL A 124 -12.76 35.68 -1.07
C VAL A 124 -12.61 36.63 0.12
N PHE A 125 -13.63 37.45 0.33
CA PHE A 125 -13.78 38.28 1.53
C PHE A 125 -14.79 37.67 2.53
N ASN A 126 -14.67 38.07 3.79
CA ASN A 126 -15.56 37.64 4.87
C ASN A 126 -16.90 38.40 4.82
N GLY A 127 -17.98 37.75 5.28
CA GLY A 127 -19.33 38.33 5.37
C GLY A 127 -20.31 37.77 4.35
N GLU A 128 -21.58 37.62 4.74
CA GLU A 128 -22.60 36.94 3.93
C GLU A 128 -22.87 37.60 2.57
N GLU A 129 -22.77 38.93 2.49
CA GLU A 129 -22.90 39.65 1.23
C GLU A 129 -21.77 39.31 0.24
N GLU A 130 -20.52 39.26 0.73
CA GLU A 130 -19.36 38.87 -0.06
C GLU A 130 -19.44 37.40 -0.49
N LYS A 131 -20.02 36.52 0.34
CA LYS A 131 -20.28 35.13 -0.06
C LYS A 131 -21.27 35.05 -1.22
N ARG A 132 -22.33 35.87 -1.23
CA ARG A 132 -23.33 35.86 -2.31
C ARG A 132 -22.74 36.27 -3.66
N LYS A 133 -21.79 37.21 -3.69
CA LYS A 133 -21.11 37.64 -4.93
C LYS A 133 -20.30 36.52 -5.60
N ARG A 134 -19.92 35.49 -4.83
CA ARG A 134 -19.18 34.31 -5.33
C ARG A 134 -20.08 33.23 -5.92
N LEU A 135 -21.41 33.33 -5.75
CA LEU A 135 -22.32 32.31 -6.28
C LEU A 135 -22.24 32.27 -7.81
N PRO A 136 -22.07 31.08 -8.41
CA PRO A 136 -22.03 30.96 -9.86
C PRO A 136 -23.41 31.25 -10.47
N SER A 137 -23.38 31.80 -11.66
CA SER A 137 -24.52 32.19 -12.48
C SER A 137 -24.47 31.49 -13.86
N ASP A 138 -25.45 31.78 -14.71
CA ASP A 138 -25.47 31.28 -16.09
C ASP A 138 -24.31 31.84 -16.94
N LYS A 139 -23.59 32.86 -16.46
CA LYS A 139 -22.37 33.35 -17.12
C LYS A 139 -21.16 32.44 -16.89
N ASP A 140 -21.17 31.71 -15.78
CA ASP A 140 -20.02 30.92 -15.33
C ASP A 140 -20.16 29.47 -15.80
N ILE A 141 -21.30 28.84 -15.50
CA ILE A 141 -21.59 27.46 -15.90
C ILE A 141 -23.09 27.20 -16.11
N GLN A 142 -23.40 26.47 -17.18
CA GLN A 142 -24.76 26.02 -17.52
C GLN A 142 -24.82 24.51 -17.73
N VAL A 143 -25.93 23.91 -17.32
CA VAL A 143 -26.27 22.50 -17.59
C VAL A 143 -27.37 22.50 -18.64
N ILE A 144 -27.12 21.87 -19.79
CA ILE A 144 -28.04 21.89 -20.93
C ILE A 144 -28.26 20.48 -21.48
N SER A 145 -29.45 20.22 -22.02
CA SER A 145 -29.73 18.96 -22.71
C SER A 145 -28.99 18.88 -24.06
N PRO A 146 -28.75 17.68 -24.61
CA PRO A 146 -28.16 17.54 -25.94
C PRO A 146 -28.96 18.24 -27.05
N LYS A 147 -30.28 18.39 -26.87
CA LYS A 147 -31.15 19.11 -27.80
C LYS A 147 -30.96 20.62 -27.73
N GLU A 148 -30.79 21.16 -26.53
CA GLU A 148 -30.45 22.58 -26.33
C GLU A 148 -29.04 22.87 -26.82
N ALA A 149 -28.08 22.00 -26.51
CA ALA A 149 -26.73 22.06 -27.04
C ALA A 149 -26.73 22.08 -28.57
N GLN A 150 -27.48 21.19 -29.23
CA GLN A 150 -27.59 21.17 -30.69
C GLN A 150 -28.16 22.47 -31.27
N ARG A 151 -29.08 23.15 -30.57
CA ARG A 151 -29.63 24.45 -30.98
C ARG A 151 -28.65 25.59 -30.76
N LEU A 152 -27.91 25.55 -29.67
CA LEU A 152 -26.98 26.59 -29.24
C LEU A 152 -25.67 26.53 -30.02
N PHE A 153 -25.12 25.34 -30.17
CA PHE A 153 -23.84 25.06 -30.84
C PHE A 153 -24.01 24.89 -32.36
N GLY A 154 -25.21 24.51 -32.80
CA GLY A 154 -25.49 24.20 -34.19
C GLY A 154 -24.89 22.87 -34.66
N THR A 155 -24.94 22.65 -35.97
CA THR A 155 -24.31 21.52 -36.67
C THR A 155 -22.93 21.93 -37.14
N HIS A 156 -21.96 22.00 -36.23
CA HIS A 156 -20.61 22.50 -36.54
C HIS A 156 -19.54 21.75 -35.74
N GLU A 157 -18.33 21.79 -36.28
CA GLU A 157 -17.08 21.42 -35.65
C GLU A 157 -16.80 22.33 -34.43
N ALA A 158 -16.47 21.73 -33.29
CA ALA A 158 -15.90 22.45 -32.16
C ALA A 158 -14.39 22.32 -32.18
N THR A 159 -13.70 23.43 -31.93
CA THR A 159 -12.25 23.42 -31.78
C THR A 159 -11.89 22.53 -30.58
N HIS A 160 -11.15 21.48 -30.88
CA HIS A 160 -10.86 20.39 -29.96
C HIS A 160 -9.58 20.65 -29.16
N PHE A 161 -9.69 20.53 -27.84
CA PHE A 161 -8.60 20.64 -26.90
C PHE A 161 -8.26 19.27 -26.34
N ASP A 162 -7.31 18.62 -26.99
CA ASP A 162 -6.91 17.26 -26.68
C ASP A 162 -6.16 17.15 -25.34
N GLY A 163 -6.26 15.97 -24.70
CA GLY A 163 -5.56 15.66 -23.46
C GLY A 163 -6.13 16.35 -22.20
N VAL A 164 -5.30 16.47 -21.16
CA VAL A 164 -5.74 16.96 -19.84
C VAL A 164 -5.45 18.44 -19.66
N SER A 165 -6.50 19.19 -19.32
CA SER A 165 -6.46 20.61 -18.96
C SER A 165 -6.70 20.79 -17.47
N PHE A 166 -5.79 21.45 -16.77
CA PHE A 166 -6.00 21.94 -15.42
C PHE A 166 -6.66 23.32 -15.51
N PHE A 167 -7.93 23.42 -15.14
CA PHE A 167 -8.67 24.68 -15.20
C PHE A 167 -8.77 25.26 -13.79
N VAL A 168 -8.23 26.46 -13.59
CA VAL A 168 -8.19 27.12 -12.29
C VAL A 168 -9.05 28.37 -12.31
N ASN A 169 -10.14 28.33 -11.57
CA ASN A 169 -11.09 29.43 -11.44
C ASN A 169 -10.82 30.32 -10.21
N ASP A 170 -9.70 30.08 -9.51
CA ASP A 170 -9.32 30.87 -8.34
C ASP A 170 -9.08 32.34 -8.69
N PRO A 171 -9.52 33.29 -7.83
CA PRO A 171 -9.13 34.69 -7.94
C PRO A 171 -7.65 34.88 -7.65
N ARG A 172 -7.09 36.00 -8.15
CA ARG A 172 -5.67 36.38 -7.94
C ARG A 172 -5.22 36.40 -6.47
N GLN A 173 -6.14 36.61 -5.53
CA GLN A 173 -5.89 36.96 -4.12
C GLN A 173 -4.86 36.06 -3.43
N PHE A 174 -4.79 34.78 -3.81
CA PHE A 174 -3.91 33.78 -3.18
C PHE A 174 -2.84 33.21 -4.11
N ILE A 175 -2.99 33.39 -5.42
CA ILE A 175 -2.23 32.67 -6.43
C ILE A 175 -0.74 33.05 -6.45
N ALA A 176 -0.43 34.32 -6.21
CA ALA A 176 0.94 34.87 -6.21
C ALA A 176 1.77 34.48 -4.96
N HIS A 177 1.43 33.38 -4.28
CA HIS A 177 2.02 33.01 -3.01
C HIS A 177 2.36 31.53 -2.95
N TYR A 178 3.62 31.21 -2.62
CA TYR A 178 4.19 29.87 -2.73
C TYR A 178 3.37 28.77 -2.04
N TYR A 179 2.94 29.03 -0.80
CA TYR A 179 2.12 28.08 -0.05
C TYR A 179 0.79 27.76 -0.75
N HIS A 180 0.03 28.79 -1.14
CA HIS A 180 -1.27 28.60 -1.78
C HIS A 180 -1.13 27.99 -3.18
N TRP A 181 -0.07 28.33 -3.91
CA TRP A 181 0.22 27.71 -5.20
C TRP A 181 0.57 26.23 -5.05
N THR A 182 1.50 25.88 -4.16
CA THR A 182 2.07 24.54 -4.11
C THR A 182 1.30 23.61 -3.19
N ALA A 183 1.04 24.02 -1.95
CA ALA A 183 0.45 23.20 -0.89
C ALA A 183 -1.09 23.24 -0.87
N GLU A 184 -1.72 24.12 -1.66
CA GLU A 184 -3.18 24.14 -1.83
C GLU A 184 -3.59 23.84 -3.28
N LEU A 185 -3.19 24.66 -4.25
CA LEU A 185 -3.63 24.51 -5.64
C LEU A 185 -3.03 23.28 -6.33
N ILE A 186 -1.70 23.19 -6.47
CA ILE A 186 -1.05 22.04 -7.11
C ILE A 186 -1.29 20.77 -6.30
N PHE A 187 -1.25 20.87 -4.97
CA PHE A 187 -1.56 19.76 -4.05
C PHE A 187 -2.96 19.21 -4.28
N GLY A 188 -3.98 20.07 -4.30
CA GLY A 188 -5.38 19.66 -4.48
C GLY A 188 -5.70 19.21 -5.91
N ILE A 189 -5.23 19.92 -6.93
CA ILE A 189 -5.52 19.58 -8.33
C ILE A 189 -4.85 18.26 -8.71
N TRP A 190 -3.62 18.04 -8.26
CA TRP A 190 -2.93 16.77 -8.48
C TRP A 190 -3.55 15.65 -7.66
N ARG A 191 -3.93 15.89 -6.39
CA ARG A 191 -4.66 14.90 -5.58
C ARG A 191 -5.97 14.47 -6.23
N THR A 192 -6.67 15.43 -6.84
CA THR A 192 -7.90 15.19 -7.59
C THR A 192 -7.60 14.35 -8.82
N TYR A 193 -6.66 14.75 -9.67
CA TYR A 193 -6.34 14.03 -10.90
C TYR A 193 -5.79 12.62 -10.65
N SER A 194 -4.91 12.48 -9.66
CA SER A 194 -4.34 11.20 -9.22
C SER A 194 -5.36 10.23 -8.63
N SER A 195 -6.59 10.67 -8.32
CA SER A 195 -7.67 9.76 -7.93
C SER A 195 -8.04 8.75 -9.03
N LEU A 196 -7.70 9.06 -10.28
CA LEU A 196 -7.92 8.18 -11.44
C LEU A 196 -6.90 7.05 -11.56
N ASP A 197 -5.80 7.09 -10.78
CA ASP A 197 -4.78 6.04 -10.75
C ASP A 197 -4.53 5.58 -9.31
N PRO A 198 -5.21 4.50 -8.86
CA PRO A 198 -5.00 3.94 -7.54
C PRO A 198 -3.67 3.17 -7.42
N TYR A 199 -2.93 2.96 -8.51
CA TYR A 199 -1.74 2.11 -8.58
C TYR A 199 -0.43 2.89 -8.62
N ILE A 200 -0.46 4.21 -8.34
CA ILE A 200 0.76 5.02 -8.25
C ILE A 200 1.74 4.38 -7.27
N THR A 201 2.93 4.07 -7.76
CA THR A 201 3.97 3.38 -6.99
C THR A 201 4.67 4.33 -6.01
N ALA A 202 5.33 3.80 -4.98
CA ALA A 202 6.15 4.59 -4.06
C ALA A 202 7.28 5.38 -4.76
N ASN A 203 7.72 4.90 -5.92
CA ASN A 203 8.71 5.57 -6.76
C ASN A 203 8.10 6.66 -7.66
N GLY A 204 6.79 6.91 -7.58
CA GLY A 204 6.11 7.96 -8.34
C GLY A 204 5.86 7.61 -9.81
N HIS A 205 5.85 6.32 -10.19
CA HIS A 205 5.33 5.92 -11.49
C HIS A 205 3.80 5.92 -11.48
N THR A 206 3.19 6.50 -12.52
CA THR A 206 1.75 6.62 -12.72
C THR A 206 1.43 6.33 -14.20
N THR A 207 0.22 5.84 -14.48
CA THR A 207 -0.28 5.67 -15.85
C THR A 207 -1.00 6.92 -16.37
N LEU A 208 -1.14 7.96 -15.55
CA LEU A 208 -1.82 9.18 -15.95
C LEU A 208 -0.96 9.99 -16.92
N PRO A 209 -1.53 10.46 -18.05
CA PRO A 209 -0.81 11.38 -18.93
C PRO A 209 -0.53 12.70 -18.20
N PRO A 210 0.62 13.35 -18.46
CA PRO A 210 0.89 14.67 -17.92
C PRO A 210 -0.12 15.70 -18.45
N PRO A 211 -0.48 16.72 -17.65
CA PRO A 211 -1.36 17.80 -18.10
C PRO A 211 -0.70 18.55 -19.27
N LYS A 212 -1.46 18.79 -20.33
CA LYS A 212 -0.99 19.56 -21.49
C LYS A 212 -1.05 21.06 -21.24
N ARG A 213 -2.04 21.50 -20.45
CA ARG A 213 -2.27 22.92 -20.17
C ARG A 213 -2.81 23.17 -18.78
N MET A 214 -2.46 24.34 -18.24
CA MET A 214 -3.01 24.90 -17.02
C MET A 214 -3.55 26.30 -17.32
N MET A 215 -4.86 26.47 -17.17
CA MET A 215 -5.63 27.63 -17.59
C MET A 215 -6.12 28.40 -16.37
N PHE A 216 -6.02 29.73 -16.38
CA PHE A 216 -6.51 30.60 -15.31
C PHE A 216 -7.51 31.61 -15.85
N SER A 217 -8.75 31.60 -15.38
CA SER A 217 -9.80 32.52 -15.85
C SER A 217 -9.76 33.90 -15.18
N HIS A 218 -9.08 34.04 -14.04
CA HIS A 218 -9.10 35.29 -13.22
C HIS A 218 -7.71 35.77 -12.78
N VAL A 219 -6.64 35.20 -13.36
CA VAL A 219 -5.25 35.57 -13.04
C VAL A 219 -4.53 35.96 -14.32
N SER A 220 -4.04 37.19 -14.37
CA SER A 220 -3.17 37.67 -15.45
C SER A 220 -1.81 36.95 -15.47
N GLY A 221 -1.24 36.75 -16.66
CA GLY A 221 0.10 36.17 -16.83
C GLY A 221 1.22 36.92 -16.09
N ALA A 222 1.00 38.18 -15.72
CA ALA A 222 1.93 39.00 -14.93
C ALA A 222 1.81 38.79 -13.40
N LYS A 223 0.77 38.09 -12.91
CA LYS A 223 0.38 38.12 -11.49
C LYS A 223 0.45 36.77 -10.76
N TRP A 224 0.85 35.68 -11.41
CA TRP A 224 0.92 34.37 -10.77
C TRP A 224 2.25 34.05 -10.08
N ARG A 225 3.32 34.79 -10.39
CA ARG A 225 4.66 34.55 -9.83
C ARG A 225 4.73 35.09 -8.40
N ASP A 226 5.25 34.28 -7.48
CA ASP A 226 5.57 34.71 -6.13
C ASP A 226 6.92 35.44 -6.08
N TYR A 227 7.12 36.21 -5.01
CA TYR A 227 8.34 37.03 -4.84
C TYR A 227 9.62 36.20 -4.69
N ALA A 228 9.54 34.96 -4.19
CA ALA A 228 10.69 34.06 -4.05
C ALA A 228 10.95 33.26 -5.33
N GLY A 229 10.06 33.39 -6.32
CA GLY A 229 10.17 32.72 -7.61
C GLY A 229 10.09 31.20 -7.52
N MET A 230 9.30 30.69 -6.57
CA MET A 230 9.05 29.28 -6.32
C MET A 230 7.94 28.68 -7.18
N ASN A 231 6.87 29.43 -7.45
CA ASN A 231 5.74 28.98 -8.27
C ASN A 231 6.21 28.48 -9.63
N GLN A 232 7.02 29.28 -10.30
CA GLN A 232 7.62 28.94 -11.60
C GLN A 232 8.58 27.75 -11.52
N TRP A 233 9.34 27.61 -10.43
CA TRP A 233 10.25 26.48 -10.25
C TRP A 233 9.48 25.18 -10.09
N VAL A 234 8.47 25.16 -9.20
CA VAL A 234 7.63 23.99 -8.95
C VAL A 234 6.86 23.59 -10.19
N THR A 235 6.18 24.54 -10.85
CA THR A 235 5.35 24.21 -12.01
C THR A 235 6.18 23.64 -13.16
N ARG A 236 7.34 24.24 -13.47
CA ARG A 236 8.21 23.76 -14.55
C ARG A 236 8.97 22.49 -14.19
N GLY A 237 9.29 22.29 -12.91
CA GLY A 237 9.90 21.05 -12.42
C GLY A 237 8.90 19.89 -12.34
N ALA A 238 7.63 20.16 -12.03
CA ALA A 238 6.58 19.14 -11.96
C ALA A 238 6.08 18.73 -13.35
N PHE A 239 5.90 19.70 -14.25
CA PHE A 239 5.30 19.49 -15.57
C PHE A 239 6.11 20.26 -16.66
N PRO A 240 7.22 19.69 -17.16
CA PRO A 240 8.13 20.40 -18.07
C PRO A 240 7.47 20.86 -19.38
N SER A 241 6.55 20.08 -19.93
CA SER A 241 5.86 20.35 -21.21
C SER A 241 4.54 21.14 -21.05
N LEU A 242 4.21 21.60 -19.84
CA LEU A 242 2.94 22.25 -19.55
C LEU A 242 2.82 23.63 -20.23
N GLY A 243 1.79 23.79 -21.07
CA GLY A 243 1.31 25.10 -21.53
C GLY A 243 0.60 25.85 -20.40
N MET A 244 0.77 27.17 -20.32
CA MET A 244 0.04 28.00 -19.38
C MET A 244 -0.77 29.04 -20.14
N GLU A 245 -2.06 29.13 -19.82
CA GLU A 245 -3.01 30.10 -20.36
C GLU A 245 -3.56 30.90 -19.18
N PHE A 246 -3.69 32.21 -19.35
CA PHE A 246 -4.09 33.15 -18.32
C PHE A 246 -5.39 33.86 -18.70
N MET A 247 -5.80 34.80 -17.84
CA MET A 247 -7.07 35.51 -17.99
C MET A 247 -7.21 36.17 -19.36
N GLU A 248 -6.12 36.71 -19.89
CA GLU A 248 -6.11 37.31 -21.23
C GLU A 248 -6.42 36.28 -22.33
N ASP A 249 -5.85 35.08 -22.26
CA ASP A 249 -6.14 33.99 -23.20
C ASP A 249 -7.61 33.53 -23.09
N TRP A 250 -8.17 33.52 -21.88
CA TRP A 250 -9.58 33.19 -21.65
C TRP A 250 -10.52 34.26 -22.20
N GLU A 251 -10.19 35.54 -22.03
CA GLU A 251 -10.91 36.67 -22.60
C GLU A 251 -10.89 36.65 -24.13
N ASP A 252 -9.74 36.36 -24.73
CA ASP A 252 -9.60 36.22 -26.18
C ASP A 252 -10.50 35.09 -26.71
N ARG A 253 -10.50 33.92 -26.04
CA ARG A 253 -11.39 32.80 -26.40
C ARG A 253 -12.86 33.16 -26.27
N ALA A 254 -13.23 33.88 -25.21
CA ALA A 254 -14.60 34.36 -25.04
C ALA A 254 -15.00 35.32 -26.18
N ALA A 255 -14.08 36.15 -26.65
CA ALA A 255 -14.30 37.09 -27.75
C ALA A 255 -14.35 36.44 -29.14
N MET A 256 -13.77 35.23 -29.31
CA MET A 256 -13.81 34.50 -30.60
C MET A 256 -15.22 34.03 -30.99
N GLN A 257 -16.16 33.98 -30.04
CA GLN A 257 -17.53 33.49 -30.26
C GLN A 257 -17.59 32.10 -30.94
N THR A 258 -16.58 31.27 -30.68
CA THR A 258 -16.44 29.90 -31.17
C THR A 258 -16.65 28.90 -30.04
N LEU A 259 -17.06 27.69 -30.41
CA LEU A 259 -17.22 26.58 -29.47
C LEU A 259 -15.91 25.81 -29.30
N PHE A 260 -15.48 25.67 -28.05
CA PHE A 260 -14.37 24.84 -27.65
C PHE A 260 -14.86 23.61 -26.89
N VAL A 261 -14.20 22.47 -27.09
CA VAL A 261 -14.45 21.26 -26.32
C VAL A 261 -13.14 20.71 -25.77
N PHE A 262 -13.12 20.41 -24.47
CA PHE A 262 -11.96 19.84 -23.78
C PHE A 262 -12.17 18.35 -23.53
N ASP A 263 -11.20 17.52 -23.93
CA ASP A 263 -11.26 16.08 -23.70
C ASP A 263 -11.44 15.74 -22.22
N ARG A 264 -10.54 16.30 -21.39
CA ARG A 264 -10.59 16.16 -19.94
C ARG A 264 -10.19 17.45 -19.23
N VAL A 265 -11.00 17.89 -18.29
CA VAL A 265 -10.76 19.05 -17.44
C VAL A 265 -10.70 18.63 -15.98
N VAL A 266 -9.65 19.02 -15.28
CA VAL A 266 -9.62 19.01 -13.82
C VAL A 266 -9.85 20.45 -13.36
N LEU A 267 -11.08 20.74 -12.95
CA LEU A 267 -11.52 22.05 -12.49
C LEU A 267 -11.17 22.22 -11.01
N ALA A 268 -10.53 23.35 -10.69
CA ALA A 268 -10.19 23.77 -9.35
C ALA A 268 -10.82 25.14 -9.05
N ASP A 269 -11.57 25.23 -7.94
CA ASP A 269 -12.16 26.48 -7.46
C ASP A 269 -12.20 26.51 -5.93
N ARG A 270 -11.45 27.45 -5.34
CA ARG A 270 -11.36 27.62 -3.89
C ARG A 270 -12.65 28.07 -3.20
N ALA A 271 -13.48 28.84 -3.88
CA ALA A 271 -14.72 29.34 -3.31
C ALA A 271 -15.74 28.20 -3.25
N ALA A 272 -15.85 27.39 -4.30
CA ALA A 272 -16.63 26.16 -4.28
C ALA A 272 -16.06 25.14 -3.28
N ALA A 273 -14.73 25.05 -3.12
CA ALA A 273 -14.12 24.20 -2.10
C ALA A 273 -14.55 24.57 -0.68
N SER A 274 -14.87 25.85 -0.43
CA SER A 274 -15.34 26.30 0.89
C SER A 274 -16.70 25.74 1.32
N GLU A 275 -17.46 25.18 0.37
CA GLU A 275 -18.75 24.54 0.62
C GLU A 275 -18.62 23.10 1.16
N GLY A 276 -17.44 22.48 1.00
CA GLY A 276 -17.19 21.10 1.43
C GLY A 276 -16.98 20.94 2.93
N ASP A 277 -17.44 19.81 3.48
CA ASP A 277 -17.30 19.53 4.92
C ASP A 277 -15.86 19.33 5.39
N PRO A 278 -14.95 18.69 4.62
CA PRO A 278 -13.52 18.66 4.96
C PRO A 278 -12.92 20.07 5.04
N PHE A 279 -13.27 20.97 4.11
CA PHE A 279 -12.87 22.37 4.19
C PHE A 279 -13.37 23.02 5.48
N LYS A 280 -14.65 22.90 5.82
CA LYS A 280 -15.20 23.52 7.04
C LYS A 280 -14.49 23.07 8.33
N LYS A 281 -13.93 21.85 8.33
CA LYS A 281 -13.17 21.29 9.47
C LYS A 281 -11.72 21.75 9.50
N THR A 282 -11.10 21.99 8.35
CA THR A 282 -9.63 22.16 8.22
C THR A 282 -9.21 23.55 7.72
N TRP A 283 -10.14 24.27 7.10
CA TRP A 283 -9.93 25.51 6.38
C TRP A 283 -8.95 25.39 5.20
N ARG A 284 -8.77 24.17 4.68
CA ARG A 284 -7.86 23.88 3.56
C ARG A 284 -8.64 23.50 2.31
N THR A 285 -8.42 24.22 1.21
CA THR A 285 -9.09 23.98 -0.08
C THR A 285 -8.84 22.57 -0.59
N ALA A 286 -7.59 22.10 -0.53
CA ALA A 286 -7.20 20.76 -0.96
C ALA A 286 -7.82 19.63 -0.13
N SER A 287 -8.42 19.92 1.03
CA SER A 287 -8.90 18.87 1.91
C SER A 287 -10.06 18.05 1.37
N ASN A 288 -10.93 18.67 0.57
CA ASN A 288 -12.04 17.97 -0.08
C ASN A 288 -11.52 16.89 -1.05
N ALA A 289 -10.39 17.13 -1.74
CA ALA A 289 -9.82 16.19 -2.69
C ALA A 289 -9.42 14.84 -2.05
N PHE A 290 -9.27 14.77 -0.73
CA PHE A 290 -8.96 13.53 -0.01
C PHE A 290 -10.18 12.63 0.24
N GLU A 291 -11.39 13.10 -0.03
CA GLU A 291 -12.59 12.24 -0.03
C GLU A 291 -12.68 11.37 -1.30
N LEU A 292 -11.96 11.75 -2.36
CA LEU A 292 -11.81 10.92 -3.54
C LEU A 292 -10.92 9.70 -3.23
N GLY A 293 -11.16 8.59 -3.91
CA GLY A 293 -10.22 7.46 -3.90
C GLY A 293 -8.83 7.84 -4.43
N GLY A 294 -7.84 6.96 -4.28
CA GLY A 294 -6.50 7.17 -4.85
C GLY A 294 -5.41 6.38 -4.14
N SER A 295 -4.22 6.38 -4.73
CA SER A 295 -3.04 5.74 -4.15
C SER A 295 -2.54 6.47 -2.90
N PRO A 296 -2.01 5.76 -1.88
CA PRO A 296 -1.28 6.40 -0.78
C PRO A 296 -0.03 7.16 -1.26
N ASN A 297 0.51 6.82 -2.43
CA ASN A 297 1.69 7.46 -3.02
C ASN A 297 1.33 8.58 -4.01
N TRP A 298 0.11 9.11 -3.95
CA TRP A 298 -0.41 10.09 -4.91
C TRP A 298 0.53 11.28 -5.17
N TRP A 299 1.27 11.78 -4.16
CA TRP A 299 2.18 12.92 -4.31
C TRP A 299 3.56 12.55 -4.89
N ALA A 300 3.92 11.26 -4.89
CA ALA A 300 5.24 10.80 -5.29
C ALA A 300 5.66 11.21 -6.73
N PRO A 301 4.78 11.21 -7.76
CA PRO A 301 5.15 11.64 -9.10
C PRO A 301 5.59 13.11 -9.17
N VAL A 302 4.81 14.03 -8.58
CA VAL A 302 5.13 15.47 -8.54
C VAL A 302 6.39 15.71 -7.73
N ARG A 303 6.49 15.11 -6.54
CA ARG A 303 7.69 15.18 -5.70
C ARG A 303 8.93 14.72 -6.46
N ARG A 304 8.86 13.55 -7.11
CA ARG A 304 9.98 12.99 -7.89
C ARG A 304 10.42 13.94 -8.99
N SER A 305 9.50 14.43 -9.80
CA SER A 305 9.83 15.31 -10.93
C SER A 305 10.52 16.59 -10.46
N VAL A 306 9.99 17.25 -9.42
CA VAL A 306 10.57 18.50 -8.88
C VAL A 306 11.95 18.27 -8.24
N LEU A 307 12.14 17.18 -7.50
CA LEU A 307 13.43 16.88 -6.87
C LEU A 307 14.48 16.40 -7.88
N GLN A 308 14.09 15.67 -8.93
CA GLN A 308 14.99 15.34 -10.03
C GLN A 308 15.40 16.60 -10.80
N PHE A 309 14.46 17.52 -11.00
CA PHE A 309 14.73 18.82 -11.63
C PHE A 309 15.70 19.68 -10.81
N SER A 310 15.70 19.57 -9.46
CA SER A 310 16.71 20.21 -8.62
C SER A 310 18.08 19.52 -8.66
N GLY A 311 18.21 18.38 -9.34
CA GLY A 311 19.46 17.61 -9.39
C GLY A 311 19.71 16.78 -8.14
N LEU A 312 18.69 16.55 -7.29
CA LEU A 312 18.84 15.66 -6.14
C LEU A 312 19.08 14.21 -6.63
N PRO A 313 20.09 13.50 -6.12
CA PRO A 313 20.37 12.14 -6.54
C PRO A 313 19.21 11.16 -6.28
N ALA A 314 19.06 10.17 -7.15
CA ALA A 314 17.91 9.26 -7.17
C ALA A 314 17.75 8.46 -5.87
N GLU A 315 18.83 8.15 -5.15
CA GLU A 315 18.79 7.43 -3.87
C GLU A 315 17.98 8.18 -2.79
N TRP A 316 17.98 9.52 -2.81
CA TRP A 316 17.18 10.34 -1.89
C TRP A 316 15.72 10.49 -2.34
N ILE A 317 15.45 10.20 -3.62
CA ILE A 317 14.10 10.34 -4.21
C ILE A 317 13.35 9.01 -4.19
N VAL A 318 13.96 7.95 -4.72
CA VAL A 318 13.38 6.62 -5.01
C VAL A 318 14.14 5.45 -4.39
N GLY A 319 15.22 5.69 -3.63
CA GLY A 319 15.95 4.61 -2.96
C GLY A 319 15.04 3.78 -2.04
N PRO A 320 15.44 2.57 -1.59
CA PRO A 320 14.72 1.85 -0.53
C PRO A 320 14.39 2.81 0.62
N ASP A 321 13.25 2.63 1.31
CA ASP A 321 12.96 3.44 2.51
C ASP A 321 14.26 3.45 3.31
N PRO A 322 14.87 4.60 3.58
CA PRO A 322 16.17 4.56 4.21
C PRO A 322 16.06 3.94 5.63
N GLY A 323 14.83 3.72 6.16
CA GLY A 323 14.53 2.82 7.28
C GLY A 323 14.64 1.30 7.05
N THR A 324 14.76 0.83 5.81
CA THR A 324 15.01 -0.58 5.42
C THR A 324 16.50 -0.91 5.28
N VAL A 325 17.38 0.09 5.29
CA VAL A 325 18.84 -0.09 5.33
C VAL A 325 19.29 0.16 6.77
N THR A 326 19.20 -0.87 7.59
CA THR A 326 19.43 -0.85 9.04
C THR A 326 20.83 -0.40 9.49
N GLU A 327 21.79 -0.21 8.59
CA GLU A 327 23.20 -0.06 8.99
C GLU A 327 23.84 1.32 8.71
N ASN A 328 23.21 2.29 8.02
CA ASN A 328 23.90 3.56 7.74
C ASN A 328 23.01 4.77 7.37
N GLN A 329 21.86 4.94 8.03
CA GLN A 329 20.99 6.08 7.73
C GLN A 329 21.45 7.37 8.46
N LYS A 330 21.94 8.37 7.71
CA LYS A 330 22.15 9.73 8.24
C LYS A 330 20.79 10.40 8.42
N LEU A 331 20.30 10.48 9.67
CA LEU A 331 19.12 11.28 9.99
C LEU A 331 19.40 12.76 9.72
N VAL A 332 18.56 13.38 8.90
CA VAL A 332 18.73 14.79 8.50
C VAL A 332 17.69 15.64 9.23
N ILE A 333 18.14 16.43 10.18
CA ILE A 333 17.37 17.41 10.93
C ILE A 333 17.59 18.77 10.30
N THR A 334 16.51 19.44 9.88
CA THR A 334 16.55 20.77 9.29
C THR A 334 15.70 21.74 10.12
N TYR A 335 16.36 22.67 10.78
CA TYR A 335 15.71 23.81 11.44
C TYR A 335 15.72 25.02 10.51
N ILE A 336 14.52 25.42 10.07
CA ILE A 336 14.29 26.63 9.28
C ILE A 336 14.19 27.81 10.25
N SER A 337 15.31 28.49 10.45
CA SER A 337 15.40 29.69 11.25
C SER A 337 14.72 30.87 10.55
N ARG A 338 14.00 31.65 11.34
CA ARG A 338 13.39 32.93 10.94
C ARG A 338 14.10 34.13 11.60
N GLN A 339 15.23 33.91 12.28
CA GLN A 339 15.93 35.00 12.94
C GLN A 339 16.38 36.05 11.89
N GLY A 340 16.01 37.30 12.14
CA GLY A 340 16.27 38.43 11.25
C GLY A 340 15.13 38.79 10.28
N TRP A 341 14.00 38.06 10.30
CA TRP A 341 12.87 38.31 9.38
C TRP A 341 11.95 39.47 9.82
N GLY A 342 11.99 39.86 11.11
CA GLY A 342 11.17 40.95 11.68
C GLY A 342 9.74 40.57 12.08
N ARG A 343 9.33 39.31 11.86
CA ARG A 343 8.06 38.72 12.35
C ARG A 343 8.18 37.21 12.42
N ARG A 344 7.34 36.56 13.24
CA ARG A 344 7.35 35.11 13.48
C ARG A 344 8.75 34.63 13.87
N MET A 345 9.33 35.31 14.85
CA MET A 345 10.67 35.02 15.37
C MET A 345 10.57 34.38 16.74
N MET A 346 11.54 33.51 17.02
CA MET A 346 11.73 32.95 18.34
C MET A 346 12.49 33.96 19.21
N ARG A 347 12.30 33.90 20.52
CA ARG A 347 13.16 34.65 21.45
C ARG A 347 14.63 34.35 21.15
N PRO A 348 15.52 35.35 21.09
CA PRO A 348 16.92 35.12 20.75
C PRO A 348 17.61 34.08 21.65
N ALA A 349 17.38 34.13 22.98
CA ALA A 349 17.95 33.17 23.91
C ALA A 349 17.44 31.73 23.68
N ASP A 350 16.14 31.58 23.40
CA ASP A 350 15.52 30.29 23.10
C ASP A 350 16.02 29.72 21.77
N HIS A 351 16.24 30.59 20.77
CA HIS A 351 16.86 30.22 19.50
C HIS A 351 18.27 29.68 19.71
N ASP A 352 19.12 30.43 20.42
CA ASP A 352 20.49 30.03 20.70
C ASP A 352 20.52 28.70 21.46
N LYS A 353 19.63 28.53 22.44
CA LYS A 353 19.49 27.28 23.19
C LYS A 353 19.03 26.11 22.33
N LEU A 354 18.04 26.31 21.45
CA LEU A 354 17.62 25.27 20.50
C LEU A 354 18.77 24.85 19.58
N VAL A 355 19.53 25.81 19.05
CA VAL A 355 20.67 25.52 18.18
C VAL A 355 21.75 24.72 18.93
N GLU A 356 22.05 25.10 20.18
CA GLU A 356 22.96 24.35 21.06
C GLU A 356 22.49 22.90 21.24
N GLU A 357 21.23 22.68 21.61
CA GLU A 357 20.67 21.34 21.86
C GLU A 357 20.64 20.47 20.60
N LEU A 358 20.30 21.05 19.43
CA LEU A 358 20.32 20.33 18.15
C LEU A 358 21.75 19.92 17.78
N TYR A 359 22.74 20.79 17.94
CA TYR A 359 24.14 20.40 17.73
C TYR A 359 24.63 19.39 18.76
N GLY A 360 24.12 19.41 19.98
CA GLY A 360 24.32 18.33 20.96
C GLY A 360 23.86 16.97 20.42
N LEU A 361 22.73 16.90 19.71
CA LEU A 361 22.29 15.66 19.06
C LEU A 361 23.23 15.21 17.93
N ARG A 362 23.76 16.15 17.12
CA ARG A 362 24.79 15.88 16.10
C ARG A 362 26.02 15.26 16.75
N ASP A 363 26.54 15.91 17.80
CA ASP A 363 27.82 15.53 18.40
C ASP A 363 27.71 14.21 19.18
N LYS A 364 26.55 13.93 19.80
CA LYS A 364 26.32 12.72 20.57
C LYS A 364 25.90 11.50 19.73
N TYR A 365 25.08 11.70 18.69
CA TYR A 365 24.46 10.61 17.93
C TYR A 365 24.84 10.57 16.44
N GLY A 366 25.65 11.52 15.97
CA GLY A 366 26.10 11.57 14.57
C GLY A 366 25.03 12.02 13.57
N TYR A 367 23.96 12.68 14.03
CA TYR A 367 22.89 13.19 13.16
C TYR A 367 23.38 14.33 12.28
N GLU A 368 22.83 14.46 11.07
CA GLU A 368 23.06 15.64 10.24
C GLU A 368 22.09 16.75 10.69
N VAL A 369 22.63 17.91 11.10
CA VAL A 369 21.84 19.04 11.60
C VAL A 369 22.11 20.27 10.74
N ASN A 370 21.05 20.80 10.13
CA ASN A 370 21.07 21.95 9.25
C ASN A 370 20.24 23.09 9.88
N VAL A 371 20.90 24.14 10.37
CA VAL A 371 20.24 25.37 10.82
C VAL A 371 20.33 26.40 9.71
N VAL A 372 19.21 26.70 9.05
CA VAL A 372 19.21 27.45 7.80
C VAL A 372 18.18 28.58 7.78
N ASN A 373 18.54 29.69 7.15
CA ASN A 373 17.56 30.67 6.66
C ASN A 373 17.31 30.33 5.18
N MET A 374 16.14 29.78 4.86
CA MET A 374 15.83 29.30 3.49
C MET A 374 16.00 30.38 2.42
N GLU A 375 15.70 31.64 2.73
CA GLU A 375 15.88 32.79 1.82
C GLU A 375 17.33 33.05 1.39
N LYS A 376 18.32 32.55 2.16
CA LYS A 376 19.75 32.68 1.85
C LYS A 376 20.28 31.54 0.99
N LEU A 377 19.51 30.47 0.84
CA LEU A 377 19.85 29.32 0.01
C LEU A 377 19.33 29.55 -1.41
N SER A 378 20.08 29.08 -2.41
CA SER A 378 19.56 28.98 -3.77
C SER A 378 18.35 28.05 -3.82
N ARG A 379 17.48 28.21 -4.82
CA ARG A 379 16.33 27.32 -5.01
C ARG A 379 16.76 25.85 -5.06
N VAL A 380 17.81 25.54 -5.82
CA VAL A 380 18.37 24.19 -5.91
C VAL A 380 18.68 23.61 -4.53
N GLU A 381 19.42 24.36 -3.71
CA GLU A 381 19.79 23.94 -2.34
C GLU A 381 18.55 23.76 -1.45
N GLN A 382 17.55 24.64 -1.55
CA GLN A 382 16.31 24.52 -0.77
C GLN A 382 15.57 23.22 -1.06
N PHE A 383 15.37 22.88 -2.35
CA PHE A 383 14.67 21.65 -2.74
C PHE A 383 15.49 20.39 -2.42
N GLN A 384 16.80 20.42 -2.64
CA GLN A 384 17.68 19.29 -2.29
C GLN A 384 17.69 19.04 -0.78
N LEU A 385 17.81 20.09 0.03
CA LEU A 385 17.77 19.98 1.49
C LEU A 385 16.41 19.45 1.97
N ALA A 386 15.31 20.01 1.46
CA ALA A 386 13.97 19.55 1.81
C ALA A 386 13.72 18.08 1.42
N GLY A 387 14.21 17.67 0.24
CA GLY A 387 14.11 16.28 -0.25
C GLY A 387 14.84 15.25 0.61
N ARG A 388 15.94 15.66 1.26
CA ARG A 388 16.76 14.84 2.17
C ARG A 388 16.28 14.87 3.62
N THR A 389 15.56 15.92 4.00
CA THR A 389 15.16 16.17 5.39
C THR A 389 14.25 15.06 5.91
N THR A 390 14.58 14.54 7.09
CA THR A 390 13.77 13.58 7.85
C THR A 390 12.92 14.29 8.90
N VAL A 391 13.50 15.26 9.61
CA VAL A 391 12.77 16.12 10.56
C VAL A 391 12.92 17.56 10.14
N MET A 392 11.82 18.20 9.78
CA MET A 392 11.79 19.63 9.49
C MET A 392 11.16 20.36 10.66
N MET A 393 11.75 21.47 11.09
CA MET A 393 11.18 22.27 12.16
C MET A 393 11.33 23.77 11.92
N GLY A 394 10.46 24.54 12.54
CA GLY A 394 10.50 25.99 12.44
C GLY A 394 9.31 26.66 13.11
N VAL A 395 9.42 27.98 13.24
CA VAL A 395 8.28 28.80 13.67
C VAL A 395 7.21 28.79 12.58
N HIS A 396 5.95 28.76 13.00
CA HIS A 396 4.79 28.69 12.11
C HIS A 396 4.79 29.70 10.96
N GLY A 397 4.10 29.31 9.89
CA GLY A 397 3.97 30.09 8.66
C GLY A 397 4.83 29.59 7.50
N ASN A 398 4.85 30.37 6.42
CA ASN A 398 5.27 30.00 5.06
C ASN A 398 6.63 29.31 4.88
N GLY A 399 7.48 29.33 5.89
CA GLY A 399 8.81 28.72 5.84
C GLY A 399 8.74 27.20 5.81
N LEU A 400 7.69 26.62 6.39
CA LEU A 400 7.50 25.16 6.44
C LEU A 400 6.85 24.59 5.17
N THR A 401 6.52 25.41 4.16
CA THR A 401 5.96 24.92 2.88
C THR A 401 6.85 23.85 2.23
N SER A 402 8.16 23.92 2.45
CA SER A 402 9.13 22.94 1.96
C SER A 402 8.88 21.50 2.46
N LEU A 403 8.04 21.30 3.48
CA LEU A 403 7.68 19.98 3.98
C LEU A 403 7.08 19.08 2.88
N VAL A 404 6.44 19.66 1.86
CA VAL A 404 5.83 18.88 0.77
C VAL A 404 6.87 18.13 -0.07
N TRP A 405 8.15 18.49 0.06
CA TRP A 405 9.25 17.81 -0.65
C TRP A 405 9.94 16.75 0.22
N MET A 406 9.65 16.70 1.52
CA MET A 406 10.15 15.62 2.37
C MET A 406 9.65 14.28 1.86
N ARG A 407 10.44 13.22 2.06
CA ARG A 407 10.01 11.87 1.74
C ARG A 407 9.00 11.43 2.81
N PRO A 408 7.77 11.02 2.47
CA PRO A 408 6.88 10.45 3.47
C PRO A 408 7.37 9.08 3.93
N THR A 409 7.68 8.96 5.21
CA THR A 409 8.05 7.70 5.88
C THR A 409 7.48 7.72 7.29
N SER A 410 7.49 6.58 7.97
CA SER A 410 7.11 6.52 9.40
C SER A 410 7.99 7.40 10.30
N ARG A 411 9.21 7.76 9.85
CA ARG A 411 10.18 8.61 10.56
C ARG A 411 10.09 10.08 10.18
N SER A 412 9.31 10.43 9.17
CA SER A 412 9.26 11.79 8.65
C SER A 412 8.37 12.66 9.54
N THR A 413 8.95 13.72 10.10
CA THR A 413 8.30 14.53 11.12
C THR A 413 8.43 16.02 10.82
N VAL A 414 7.35 16.77 11.04
CA VAL A 414 7.36 18.23 11.03
C VAL A 414 7.08 18.73 12.44
N ILE A 415 7.93 19.61 12.96
CA ILE A 415 7.79 20.21 14.29
C ILE A 415 7.58 21.72 14.13
N GLU A 416 6.43 22.21 14.55
CA GLU A 416 6.04 23.61 14.37
C GLU A 416 5.97 24.34 15.71
N PHE A 417 6.64 25.49 15.79
CA PHE A 417 6.68 26.31 16.99
C PHE A 417 5.64 27.41 16.93
N PHE A 418 4.86 27.54 18.00
CA PHE A 418 3.79 28.53 18.12
C PHE A 418 3.92 29.33 19.40
N THR A 419 3.40 30.57 19.39
CA THR A 419 3.06 31.27 20.63
C THR A 419 2.12 30.38 21.45
N PRO A 420 2.28 30.27 22.78
CA PRO A 420 1.43 29.43 23.62
C PRO A 420 -0.07 29.62 23.35
N GLN A 421 -0.82 28.52 23.30
CA GLN A 421 -2.23 28.44 22.89
C GLN A 421 -2.50 28.71 21.40
N GLY A 422 -1.49 29.08 20.61
CA GLY A 422 -1.60 29.36 19.19
C GLY A 422 -1.60 28.10 18.33
N LEU A 423 -2.39 28.09 17.27
CA LEU A 423 -2.43 27.01 16.30
C LEU A 423 -2.90 27.50 14.94
N ALA A 424 -2.14 27.15 13.90
CA ALA A 424 -2.57 27.23 12.51
C ALA A 424 -2.58 25.81 11.91
N PHE A 425 -3.60 25.49 11.11
CA PHE A 425 -3.73 24.15 10.52
C PHE A 425 -2.95 23.96 9.22
N ASP A 426 -2.34 25.01 8.67
CA ASP A 426 -1.66 25.00 7.38
C ASP A 426 -0.69 23.81 7.25
N TYR A 427 0.25 23.66 8.18
CA TYR A 427 1.25 22.60 8.12
C TYR A 427 0.87 21.36 8.92
N GLU A 428 0.03 21.44 9.95
CA GLU A 428 -0.54 20.25 10.60
C GLU A 428 -1.31 19.40 9.58
N TYR A 429 -2.22 20.03 8.84
CA TYR A 429 -3.03 19.33 7.85
C TYR A 429 -2.16 18.79 6.72
N THR A 430 -1.30 19.64 6.13
CA THR A 430 -0.48 19.26 4.96
C THR A 430 0.50 18.13 5.30
N THR A 431 1.13 18.15 6.48
CA THR A 431 2.02 17.09 6.96
C THR A 431 1.28 15.76 7.06
N ARG A 432 0.11 15.77 7.70
CA ARG A 432 -0.70 14.56 7.90
C ARG A 432 -1.30 14.04 6.59
N ALA A 433 -1.70 14.93 5.69
CA ALA A 433 -2.21 14.58 4.37
C ALA A 433 -1.16 13.83 3.52
N LEU A 434 0.12 14.08 3.77
CA LEU A 434 1.24 13.33 3.18
C LEU A 434 1.58 12.04 3.92
N GLY A 435 0.92 11.72 5.05
CA GLY A 435 1.21 10.54 5.87
C GLY A 435 2.41 10.73 6.81
N MET A 436 2.84 11.97 7.06
CA MET A 436 3.92 12.29 8.00
C MET A 436 3.37 12.66 9.37
N THR A 437 4.23 12.65 10.39
CA THR A 437 3.86 13.04 11.76
C THR A 437 4.07 14.54 11.97
N HIS A 438 3.09 15.23 12.55
CA HIS A 438 3.21 16.63 12.96
C HIS A 438 3.25 16.75 14.48
N TYR A 439 4.12 17.62 14.99
CA TYR A 439 4.12 18.08 16.37
C TYR A 439 4.00 19.60 16.40
N GLY A 440 3.16 20.11 17.28
CA GLY A 440 3.20 21.51 17.68
C GLY A 440 3.89 21.68 19.04
N VAL A 441 4.57 22.81 19.22
CA VAL A 441 5.28 23.16 20.45
C VAL A 441 4.81 24.52 20.96
N TRP A 442 4.46 24.56 22.24
CA TRP A 442 4.17 25.75 23.04
C TRP A 442 5.16 25.82 24.19
N ASP A 443 6.24 26.59 24.03
CA ASP A 443 7.31 26.65 25.03
C ASP A 443 7.85 25.26 25.40
N ASN A 444 7.46 24.72 26.56
CA ASN A 444 7.84 23.39 27.05
C ASN A 444 6.77 22.29 26.86
N VAL A 445 5.61 22.63 26.28
CA VAL A 445 4.50 21.70 26.02
C VAL A 445 4.49 21.30 24.55
N THR A 446 4.38 20.01 24.27
CA THR A 446 4.24 19.48 22.92
C THR A 446 2.88 18.84 22.73
N PHE A 447 2.30 18.94 21.54
CA PHE A 447 1.07 18.26 21.18
C PHE A 447 1.20 17.62 19.79
N THR A 448 0.48 16.52 19.59
CA THR A 448 0.37 15.79 18.32
C THR A 448 -0.98 15.08 18.29
N ARG A 449 -1.36 14.42 17.20
CA ARG A 449 -2.62 13.67 17.17
C ARG A 449 -2.58 12.46 18.09
N PRO A 450 -3.70 12.11 18.75
CA PRO A 450 -5.05 12.70 18.59
C PRO A 450 -5.28 14.03 19.35
N ASP A 451 -4.33 14.46 20.18
CA ASP A 451 -4.43 15.57 21.13
C ASP A 451 -4.12 16.96 20.55
N VAL A 452 -4.38 17.17 19.25
CA VAL A 452 -4.23 18.49 18.62
C VAL A 452 -5.39 19.40 19.05
N PRO A 453 -5.16 20.68 19.39
CA PRO A 453 -6.24 21.61 19.71
C PRO A 453 -7.31 21.65 18.61
N ARG A 454 -8.59 21.60 19.01
CA ARG A 454 -9.72 21.37 18.11
C ARG A 454 -9.91 22.45 17.04
N PHE A 455 -9.55 23.69 17.35
CA PHE A 455 -9.76 24.84 16.47
C PHE A 455 -8.47 25.65 16.36
N PRO A 456 -8.22 26.28 15.20
CA PRO A 456 -7.10 27.20 15.07
C PRO A 456 -7.33 28.40 15.99
N LYS A 457 -6.27 28.87 16.63
CA LYS A 457 -6.30 30.01 17.53
C LYS A 457 -5.11 30.91 17.23
N TYR A 458 -5.39 32.19 17.06
CA TYR A 458 -4.41 33.22 16.75
C TYR A 458 -4.36 34.17 17.95
N PRO A 459 -3.62 33.83 19.03
CA PRO A 459 -3.48 34.69 20.20
C PRO A 459 -2.83 36.04 19.85
N ASP A 460 -2.88 36.98 20.80
CA ASP A 460 -2.16 38.24 20.67
C ASP A 460 -0.67 37.96 20.43
N ASP A 461 -0.08 38.72 19.51
CA ASP A 461 1.30 38.54 19.07
C ASP A 461 1.62 37.16 18.46
N PHE A 462 0.63 36.43 17.93
CA PHE A 462 0.85 35.16 17.24
C PHE A 462 1.88 35.28 16.10
N HIS A 463 1.95 36.43 15.42
CA HIS A 463 2.95 36.71 14.38
C HIS A 463 4.15 37.52 14.88
N GLY A 464 4.33 37.61 16.20
CA GLY A 464 5.32 38.41 16.88
C GLY A 464 6.76 37.96 16.71
N ILE A 465 7.63 38.57 17.50
CA ILE A 465 9.07 38.32 17.49
C ILE A 465 9.58 37.65 18.77
N ASP A 466 8.68 37.30 19.68
CA ASP A 466 8.99 36.80 21.03
C ASP A 466 8.38 35.40 21.28
N ILE A 467 8.41 34.51 20.29
CA ILE A 467 7.80 33.17 20.43
C ILE A 467 8.69 32.30 21.34
N PRO A 468 8.18 31.81 22.49
CA PRO A 468 8.95 31.01 23.42
C PRO A 468 9.05 29.54 22.98
N VAL A 469 10.24 28.96 23.11
CA VAL A 469 10.50 27.54 22.82
C VAL A 469 11.57 26.99 23.75
N ASP A 470 11.26 25.93 24.49
CA ASP A 470 12.28 25.16 25.22
C ASP A 470 13.04 24.24 24.24
N GLY A 471 14.23 24.66 23.86
CA GLY A 471 15.10 23.91 22.94
C GLY A 471 15.42 22.48 23.40
N ALA A 472 15.49 22.24 24.72
CA ALA A 472 15.79 20.94 25.27
C ALA A 472 14.57 19.99 25.15
N VAL A 473 13.35 20.51 25.28
CA VAL A 473 12.12 19.75 24.97
C VAL A 473 12.09 19.32 23.51
N VAL A 474 12.41 20.23 22.58
CA VAL A 474 12.45 19.92 21.14
C VAL A 474 13.50 18.86 20.83
N ALA A 475 14.72 18.99 21.35
CA ALA A 475 15.77 18.00 21.12
C ALA A 475 15.41 16.62 21.71
N ARG A 476 14.81 16.58 22.91
CA ARG A 476 14.29 15.33 23.49
C ARG A 476 13.17 14.74 22.64
N LEU A 477 12.26 15.55 22.11
CA LEU A 477 11.18 15.11 21.22
C LEU A 477 11.75 14.44 19.96
N VAL A 478 12.71 15.09 19.30
CA VAL A 478 13.39 14.55 18.12
C VAL A 478 14.02 13.19 18.44
N HIS A 479 14.82 13.12 19.51
CA HIS A 479 15.51 11.89 19.88
C HIS A 479 14.55 10.76 20.32
N ARG A 480 13.54 11.07 21.14
CA ARG A 480 12.52 10.12 21.60
C ARG A 480 11.72 9.55 20.44
N HIS A 481 11.27 10.39 19.51
CA HIS A 481 10.50 9.94 18.34
C HIS A 481 11.30 8.93 17.52
N PHE A 482 12.60 9.17 17.33
CA PHE A 482 13.47 8.24 16.62
C PHE A 482 13.74 6.94 17.37
N ILE A 483 14.00 7.00 18.68
CA ILE A 483 14.17 5.77 19.47
C ILE A 483 12.88 4.97 19.46
N LEU A 484 11.71 5.57 19.67
CA LEU A 484 10.44 4.83 19.66
C LEU A 484 10.14 4.18 18.30
N LEU A 485 10.56 4.78 17.19
CA LEU A 485 10.43 4.17 15.86
C LEU A 485 11.51 3.13 15.57
N TYR A 486 12.73 3.32 16.09
CA TYR A 486 13.76 2.28 16.10
C TYR A 486 13.31 1.09 16.95
N LEU A 487 12.72 1.33 18.11
CA LEU A 487 12.06 0.33 18.95
C LEU A 487 10.88 -0.30 18.22
N ARG A 488 10.05 0.44 17.48
CA ARG A 488 8.96 -0.16 16.71
C ARG A 488 9.48 -1.09 15.60
N SER A 489 10.49 -0.66 14.85
CA SER A 489 11.13 -1.48 13.81
C SER A 489 11.90 -2.65 14.41
N SER A 490 12.70 -2.41 15.46
CA SER A 490 13.52 -3.39 16.16
C SER A 490 12.67 -4.36 16.97
N VAL A 491 11.59 -3.95 17.64
CA VAL A 491 10.66 -4.82 18.35
C VAL A 491 9.77 -5.58 17.37
N LEU A 492 9.38 -5.04 16.21
CA LEU A 492 8.74 -5.87 15.17
C LEU A 492 9.73 -6.88 14.58
N THR A 493 10.98 -6.48 14.37
CA THR A 493 12.05 -7.34 13.85
C THR A 493 12.56 -8.35 14.90
N HIS A 494 12.54 -7.99 16.19
CA HIS A 494 12.94 -8.83 17.32
C HIS A 494 11.79 -9.64 17.87
N ALA A 495 10.54 -9.20 17.78
CA ALA A 495 9.37 -10.06 17.98
C ALA A 495 9.31 -11.10 16.85
N ALA A 496 9.62 -10.71 15.61
CA ALA A 496 9.91 -11.66 14.55
C ALA A 496 11.09 -12.57 14.97
N ARG A 497 12.26 -12.08 15.38
CA ARG A 497 13.36 -12.98 15.83
C ARG A 497 13.01 -13.85 17.05
N PHE A 498 12.18 -13.38 17.98
CA PHE A 498 11.74 -14.08 19.18
C PHE A 498 10.83 -15.27 18.86
N PHE A 499 10.06 -15.16 17.78
CA PHE A 499 9.32 -16.30 17.22
C PHE A 499 10.16 -17.20 16.29
N PHE A 500 11.31 -16.72 15.78
CA PHE A 500 12.11 -17.38 14.74
C PHE A 500 13.38 -18.09 15.24
N MET A 501 13.79 -17.95 16.50
CA MET A 501 14.95 -18.68 17.05
C MET A 501 14.56 -19.70 18.12
N SER A 502 13.94 -20.80 17.69
CA SER A 502 14.15 -22.11 18.31
C SER A 502 14.37 -23.14 17.20
N ASP A 503 15.62 -23.59 17.10
CA ASP A 503 16.10 -24.76 16.35
C ASP A 503 16.16 -24.63 14.81
N PHE A 504 17.35 -24.26 14.33
CA PHE A 504 17.77 -24.49 12.96
C PHE A 504 19.23 -24.97 12.96
N GLU A 505 19.43 -26.28 13.11
CA GLU A 505 20.62 -26.95 12.60
C GLU A 505 20.23 -27.75 11.35
N THR A 506 21.17 -27.74 10.42
CA THR A 506 21.13 -28.13 9.01
C THR A 506 20.81 -29.61 8.76
N GLU A 507 20.09 -29.90 7.68
CA GLU A 507 20.54 -30.89 6.68
C GLU A 507 19.78 -30.74 5.34
N THR A 508 20.53 -30.50 4.28
CA THR A 508 20.12 -30.53 2.88
C THR A 508 20.44 -31.90 2.30
N SER A 509 19.47 -32.58 1.69
CA SER A 509 19.76 -33.52 0.61
C SER A 509 18.62 -33.54 -0.41
N SER A 510 18.99 -33.15 -1.62
CA SER A 510 18.29 -33.37 -2.88
C SER A 510 17.94 -34.85 -3.09
N GLN A 511 16.85 -35.16 -3.81
CA GLN A 511 16.88 -35.86 -5.11
C GLN A 511 15.57 -35.59 -5.87
N VAL A 512 15.71 -35.39 -7.18
CA VAL A 512 14.68 -35.28 -8.22
C VAL A 512 14.72 -36.60 -8.98
N GLU A 513 13.57 -37.22 -9.24
CA GLU A 513 13.42 -38.19 -10.32
C GLU A 513 12.09 -37.95 -11.06
N ASP A 514 12.21 -37.81 -12.38
CA ASP A 514 11.16 -37.84 -13.40
C ASP A 514 10.57 -39.26 -13.54
N SER A 515 9.31 -39.39 -13.95
CA SER A 515 8.98 -40.04 -15.24
C SER A 515 7.47 -40.21 -15.51
N ASP A 516 7.21 -40.14 -16.82
CA ASP A 516 5.99 -40.15 -17.64
C ASP A 516 4.89 -41.20 -17.43
N ASP A 517 3.68 -40.72 -17.73
CA ASP A 517 2.60 -41.26 -18.57
C ASP A 517 2.64 -42.74 -19.04
N SER A 518 1.55 -43.49 -18.77
CA SER A 518 0.75 -44.14 -19.84
C SER A 518 -0.39 -45.01 -19.30
N GLY A 519 -1.55 -44.93 -19.97
CA GLY A 519 -2.30 -46.10 -20.44
C GLY A 519 -3.36 -46.73 -19.53
N LEU A 520 -4.63 -46.48 -19.86
CA LEU A 520 -5.83 -47.21 -19.40
C LEU A 520 -5.78 -48.71 -19.74
N VAL A 521 -5.93 -49.57 -18.72
CA VAL A 521 -6.55 -50.90 -18.84
C VAL A 521 -7.37 -51.18 -17.58
N GLU A 522 -8.67 -51.43 -17.76
CA GLU A 522 -9.60 -51.78 -16.68
C GLU A 522 -9.31 -53.22 -16.21
N VAL A 523 -8.63 -53.35 -15.07
CA VAL A 523 -8.43 -54.61 -14.34
C VAL A 523 -8.88 -54.35 -12.91
N THR A 524 -9.80 -55.15 -12.39
CA THR A 524 -10.22 -55.10 -10.98
C THR A 524 -9.02 -55.53 -10.11
N ILE A 525 -8.32 -54.57 -9.51
CA ILE A 525 -7.15 -54.80 -8.66
C ILE A 525 -7.63 -55.29 -7.29
N ALA A 526 -7.14 -56.44 -6.81
CA ALA A 526 -7.39 -56.91 -5.45
C ALA A 526 -6.71 -55.97 -4.42
N PRO A 527 -7.31 -55.71 -3.24
CA PRO A 527 -6.71 -54.83 -2.23
C PRO A 527 -5.38 -55.40 -1.69
N ALA A 528 -4.59 -54.57 -1.04
CA ALA A 528 -3.38 -55.02 -0.33
C ALA A 528 -3.74 -55.91 0.89
N GLN A 529 -2.86 -56.83 1.26
CA GLN A 529 -3.01 -57.60 2.50
C GLN A 529 -3.19 -56.66 3.73
N PRO A 530 -4.08 -56.98 4.68
CA PRO A 530 -4.73 -58.29 4.88
C PRO A 530 -6.18 -58.38 4.37
N PHE A 531 -6.67 -57.44 3.56
CA PHE A 531 -8.10 -57.36 3.18
C PHE A 531 -8.45 -58.05 1.86
N ASP A 532 -7.49 -58.74 1.24
CA ASP A 532 -7.60 -59.51 -0.01
C ASP A 532 -8.24 -60.88 0.18
N SER A 533 -7.98 -61.52 1.32
CA SER A 533 -8.44 -62.88 1.63
C SER A 533 -8.58 -63.08 3.15
N LEU A 534 -9.74 -62.71 3.68
CA LEU A 534 -10.13 -63.05 5.06
C LEU A 534 -11.13 -64.22 5.00
N ASP A 535 -10.75 -65.36 5.57
CA ASP A 535 -11.53 -66.61 5.53
C ASP A 535 -12.91 -66.49 6.20
N ASP A 536 -13.06 -65.58 7.17
CA ASP A 536 -14.29 -65.37 7.96
C ASP A 536 -15.07 -64.09 7.56
N THR A 537 -15.09 -63.73 6.28
CA THR A 537 -15.75 -62.49 5.80
C THR A 537 -17.25 -62.64 5.59
N ASP A 538 -18.01 -61.64 6.05
CA ASP A 538 -19.47 -61.59 5.97
C ASP A 538 -20.00 -60.39 5.15
N ILE A 539 -19.11 -59.55 4.63
CA ILE A 539 -19.41 -58.46 3.70
C ILE A 539 -18.19 -58.05 2.86
N ILE A 540 -18.45 -57.61 1.62
CA ILE A 540 -17.44 -56.99 0.74
C ILE A 540 -17.79 -55.50 0.59
N LEU A 541 -16.84 -54.62 0.86
CA LEU A 541 -16.95 -53.19 0.56
C LEU A 541 -16.23 -52.91 -0.76
N ARG A 542 -16.98 -52.47 -1.78
CA ARG A 542 -16.41 -52.07 -3.08
C ARG A 542 -16.18 -50.58 -3.11
N THR A 543 -14.94 -50.16 -3.32
CA THR A 543 -14.56 -48.74 -3.41
C THR A 543 -14.90 -48.12 -4.76
N SER A 544 -14.81 -46.80 -4.87
CA SER A 544 -15.13 -46.06 -6.11
C SER A 544 -14.16 -46.33 -7.27
N ASP A 545 -12.93 -46.77 -6.96
CA ASP A 545 -11.92 -47.28 -7.88
C ASP A 545 -12.02 -48.80 -8.10
N ALA A 546 -13.19 -49.39 -7.79
CA ALA A 546 -13.55 -50.78 -8.04
C ALA A 546 -12.65 -51.82 -7.34
N VAL A 547 -12.10 -51.50 -6.16
CA VAL A 547 -11.35 -52.44 -5.32
C VAL A 547 -12.28 -53.05 -4.27
N ASP A 548 -12.25 -54.39 -4.15
CA ASP A 548 -13.12 -55.16 -3.26
C ASP A 548 -12.41 -55.50 -1.94
N PHE A 549 -12.78 -54.83 -0.84
CA PHE A 549 -12.28 -55.08 0.50
C PHE A 549 -13.16 -56.10 1.21
N ARG A 550 -12.60 -57.26 1.55
CA ARG A 550 -13.30 -58.25 2.36
C ARG A 550 -13.16 -57.89 3.83
N VAL A 551 -14.29 -57.69 4.53
CA VAL A 551 -14.31 -57.20 5.92
C VAL A 551 -15.36 -57.93 6.76
N MET A 552 -15.33 -57.71 8.08
CA MET A 552 -16.27 -58.24 9.07
C MET A 552 -17.24 -57.15 9.57
N LYS A 553 -18.55 -57.39 9.46
CA LYS A 553 -19.61 -56.47 9.92
C LYS A 553 -19.48 -56.14 11.40
N VAL A 554 -19.07 -57.10 12.23
CA VAL A 554 -18.96 -56.91 13.68
C VAL A 554 -17.92 -55.85 14.04
N ILE A 555 -16.73 -55.87 13.43
CA ILE A 555 -15.66 -54.91 13.72
C ILE A 555 -16.06 -53.51 13.26
N LEU A 556 -16.66 -53.40 12.07
CA LEU A 556 -17.15 -52.12 11.55
C LEU A 556 -18.33 -51.57 12.38
N SER A 557 -19.24 -52.43 12.85
CA SER A 557 -20.37 -52.02 13.70
C SER A 557 -19.95 -51.53 15.09
N LEU A 558 -18.86 -52.08 15.63
CA LEU A 558 -18.26 -51.62 16.89
C LEU A 558 -17.51 -50.30 16.71
N SER A 559 -16.90 -50.11 15.54
CA SER A 559 -16.07 -48.93 15.24
C SER A 559 -16.89 -47.73 14.75
N SER A 560 -18.09 -47.97 14.20
CA SER A 560 -18.93 -46.97 13.57
C SER A 560 -20.42 -47.24 13.82
N PRO A 561 -21.16 -46.29 14.44
CA PRO A 561 -22.61 -46.39 14.58
C PRO A 561 -23.32 -46.30 13.22
N ILE A 562 -22.73 -45.63 12.23
CA ILE A 562 -23.26 -45.53 10.87
C ILE A 562 -23.23 -46.88 10.17
N PHE A 563 -22.11 -47.61 10.22
CA PHE A 563 -22.03 -48.97 9.68
C PHE A 563 -22.96 -49.93 10.43
N LYS A 564 -23.04 -49.82 11.76
CA LYS A 564 -23.99 -50.60 12.57
C LYS A 564 -25.45 -50.40 12.13
N TYR A 565 -25.84 -49.15 11.87
CA TYR A 565 -27.16 -48.83 11.35
C TYR A 565 -27.35 -49.34 9.92
N MET A 566 -26.39 -49.10 9.03
CA MET A 566 -26.44 -49.51 7.63
C MET A 566 -26.60 -51.02 7.48
N PHE A 567 -25.92 -51.82 8.31
CA PHE A 567 -26.06 -53.28 8.31
C PHE A 567 -27.34 -53.80 8.95
N SER A 568 -28.07 -52.96 9.70
CA SER A 568 -29.36 -53.32 10.30
C SER A 568 -30.56 -53.11 9.37
N LEU A 569 -30.36 -52.44 8.23
CA LEU A 569 -31.42 -52.18 7.25
C LEU A 569 -31.79 -53.46 6.49
N PRO A 570 -33.09 -53.72 6.22
CA PRO A 570 -33.52 -54.83 5.38
C PRO A 570 -32.91 -54.68 3.97
N GLN A 571 -32.09 -55.66 3.57
CA GLN A 571 -31.60 -55.75 2.19
C GLN A 571 -32.74 -56.28 1.31
N PRO A 572 -32.94 -55.76 0.08
CA PRO A 572 -33.90 -56.33 -0.86
C PRO A 572 -33.56 -57.81 -1.11
N SER A 573 -34.57 -58.68 -1.11
CA SER A 573 -34.41 -60.09 -1.43
C SER A 573 -33.92 -60.24 -2.87
N TYR A 574 -32.69 -60.73 -3.05
CA TYR A 574 -32.09 -60.96 -4.36
C TYR A 574 -32.83 -62.09 -5.10
N GLU A 575 -33.48 -61.77 -6.21
CA GLU A 575 -33.85 -62.76 -7.23
C GLU A 575 -32.60 -63.10 -8.07
N GLU A 576 -32.46 -64.37 -8.45
CA GLU A 576 -31.33 -64.89 -9.24
C GLU A 576 -31.19 -64.11 -10.57
N GLY A 577 -30.24 -63.17 -10.64
CA GLY A 577 -29.95 -62.46 -11.89
C GLY A 577 -29.15 -61.16 -11.76
N ASP A 578 -29.10 -60.52 -10.58
CA ASP A 578 -28.42 -59.23 -10.43
C ASP A 578 -26.93 -59.34 -10.04
N LEU A 579 -26.12 -58.52 -10.71
CA LEU A 579 -24.64 -58.37 -10.65
C LEU A 579 -24.05 -57.95 -9.28
N SER A 580 -24.79 -58.14 -8.18
CA SER A 580 -24.42 -57.72 -6.82
C SER A 580 -24.05 -58.87 -5.89
N SER A 581 -24.07 -60.12 -6.37
CA SER A 581 -23.55 -61.28 -5.63
C SER A 581 -22.15 -61.67 -6.13
N SER A 582 -21.19 -61.76 -5.21
CA SER A 582 -19.92 -62.43 -5.49
C SER A 582 -20.17 -63.90 -5.81
N SER A 583 -19.30 -64.56 -6.59
CA SER A 583 -19.35 -66.01 -6.85
C SER A 583 -19.34 -66.88 -5.56
N SER A 584 -19.04 -66.26 -4.40
CA SER A 584 -19.03 -66.82 -3.05
C SER A 584 -20.30 -66.59 -2.21
N GLY A 585 -21.33 -65.89 -2.70
CA GLY A 585 -22.58 -65.64 -1.95
C GLY A 585 -22.49 -64.58 -0.84
N ILE A 586 -21.39 -63.83 -0.77
CA ILE A 586 -21.17 -62.73 0.20
C ILE A 586 -21.73 -61.42 -0.39
N PRO A 587 -22.50 -60.62 0.38
CA PRO A 587 -23.08 -59.36 -0.10
C PRO A 587 -22.01 -58.29 -0.35
N ILE A 588 -22.14 -57.57 -1.48
CA ILE A 588 -21.26 -56.48 -1.88
C ILE A 588 -21.97 -55.14 -1.62
N VAL A 589 -21.33 -54.24 -0.88
CA VAL A 589 -21.79 -52.86 -0.65
C VAL A 589 -20.80 -51.89 -1.26
N THR A 590 -21.27 -51.10 -2.22
CA THR A 590 -20.44 -50.05 -2.85
C THR A 590 -20.37 -48.82 -1.96
N ILE A 591 -19.16 -48.24 -1.82
CA ILE A 591 -18.90 -46.99 -1.10
C ILE A 591 -18.27 -45.95 -2.03
N SER A 592 -18.30 -44.68 -1.62
CA SER A 592 -17.79 -43.58 -2.44
C SER A 592 -16.28 -43.34 -2.31
N GLU A 593 -15.67 -43.85 -1.25
CA GLU A 593 -14.24 -43.68 -0.96
C GLU A 593 -13.37 -44.56 -1.87
N SER A 594 -12.14 -44.11 -2.16
CA SER A 594 -11.13 -44.88 -2.89
C SER A 594 -10.53 -46.00 -2.03
N SER A 595 -9.82 -46.93 -2.68
CA SER A 595 -9.09 -48.01 -2.03
C SER A 595 -8.11 -47.52 -0.96
N THR A 596 -7.34 -46.46 -1.24
CA THR A 596 -6.36 -45.88 -0.31
C THR A 596 -7.00 -45.32 0.96
N VAL A 597 -8.15 -44.67 0.81
CA VAL A 597 -8.91 -44.07 1.91
C VAL A 597 -9.54 -45.14 2.78
N LEU A 598 -10.16 -46.15 2.16
CA LEU A 598 -10.79 -47.25 2.88
C LEU A 598 -9.76 -48.12 3.61
N ASP A 599 -8.64 -48.47 2.98
CA ASP A 599 -7.56 -49.25 3.62
C ASP A 599 -7.05 -48.55 4.88
N THR A 600 -6.79 -47.24 4.79
CA THR A 600 -6.33 -46.43 5.92
C THR A 600 -7.32 -46.48 7.09
N LEU A 601 -8.62 -46.34 6.82
CA LEU A 601 -9.66 -46.43 7.84
C LEU A 601 -9.77 -47.83 8.45
N LEU A 602 -9.74 -48.87 7.62
CA LEU A 602 -9.84 -50.25 8.08
C LEU A 602 -8.65 -50.63 8.96
N ARG A 603 -7.43 -50.22 8.62
CA ARG A 603 -6.24 -50.46 9.48
C ARG A 603 -6.32 -49.79 10.85
N ILE A 604 -7.11 -48.71 10.99
CA ILE A 604 -7.35 -48.07 12.29
C ILE A 604 -8.43 -48.83 13.09
N CYS A 605 -9.46 -49.36 12.42
CA CYS A 605 -10.56 -50.08 13.04
C CYS A 605 -10.21 -51.53 13.43
N TYR A 606 -9.34 -52.18 12.65
CA TYR A 606 -8.94 -53.56 12.87
C TYR A 606 -7.72 -53.62 13.80
N PRO A 607 -7.60 -54.67 14.63
CA PRO A 607 -6.44 -54.87 15.51
C PRO A 607 -5.22 -55.37 14.72
N ILE A 608 -4.81 -54.59 13.72
CA ILE A 608 -3.67 -54.85 12.84
C ILE A 608 -2.68 -53.68 12.91
N GLU A 609 -1.62 -53.73 12.12
CA GLU A 609 -0.63 -52.66 12.08
C GLU A 609 -1.27 -51.35 11.61
N SER A 610 -1.18 -50.32 12.46
CA SER A 610 -1.71 -48.99 12.18
C SER A 610 -1.01 -48.38 10.97
N PRO A 611 -1.73 -47.57 10.16
CA PRO A 611 -1.15 -46.99 8.96
C PRO A 611 0.01 -46.06 9.32
N GLN A 612 1.14 -46.19 8.62
CA GLN A 612 2.18 -45.17 8.67
C GLN A 612 1.69 -43.95 7.89
N LEU A 613 1.34 -42.89 8.60
CA LEU A 613 1.07 -41.59 7.99
C LEU A 613 2.41 -41.02 7.50
N GLY A 614 2.80 -41.39 6.28
CA GLY A 614 3.90 -40.75 5.57
C GLY A 614 3.65 -39.25 5.40
N ASP A 615 4.69 -38.51 4.99
CA ASP A 615 4.65 -37.05 4.85
C ASP A 615 3.31 -36.58 4.29
N CYS A 616 2.65 -35.76 5.10
CA CYS A 616 1.23 -35.47 5.20
C CYS A 616 0.61 -34.77 3.97
N LYS A 617 0.98 -35.17 2.76
CA LYS A 617 0.67 -34.43 1.55
C LYS A 617 -0.64 -34.84 0.90
N ASP A 618 -1.01 -36.12 0.81
CA ASP A 618 -2.27 -36.47 0.10
C ASP A 618 -3.12 -37.62 0.71
N ILE A 619 -2.54 -38.59 1.42
CA ILE A 619 -3.27 -39.83 1.77
C ILE A 619 -4.09 -39.74 3.08
N SER A 620 -3.83 -38.74 3.93
CA SER A 620 -4.41 -38.68 5.29
C SER A 620 -5.75 -37.94 5.40
N PHE A 621 -6.11 -37.06 4.46
CA PHE A 621 -7.23 -36.12 4.66
C PHE A 621 -8.58 -36.69 4.24
N ASP A 622 -8.66 -37.35 3.09
CA ASP A 622 -9.87 -38.04 2.65
C ASP A 622 -10.28 -39.15 3.63
N ALA A 623 -9.29 -39.83 4.24
CA ALA A 623 -9.51 -40.76 5.34
C ALA A 623 -10.17 -40.10 6.56
N PHE A 624 -9.83 -38.87 6.90
CA PHE A 624 -10.50 -38.14 7.99
C PHE A 624 -11.90 -37.65 7.61
N GLY A 625 -12.10 -37.27 6.34
CA GLY A 625 -13.43 -36.97 5.81
C GLY A 625 -14.37 -38.16 5.93
N ALA A 626 -13.87 -39.33 5.52
CA ALA A 626 -14.57 -40.60 5.64
C ALA A 626 -14.74 -41.04 7.10
N ALA A 627 -13.75 -40.84 7.98
CA ALA A 627 -13.88 -41.09 9.42
C ALA A 627 -15.03 -40.30 10.04
N ARG A 628 -15.21 -39.04 9.65
CA ARG A 628 -16.33 -38.20 10.10
C ARG A 628 -17.66 -38.65 9.49
N LYS A 629 -17.68 -38.97 8.19
CA LYS A 629 -18.87 -39.47 7.49
C LYS A 629 -19.41 -40.75 8.13
N TYR A 630 -18.52 -41.65 8.54
CA TYR A 630 -18.87 -42.92 9.17
C TYR A 630 -18.86 -42.85 10.70
N ASP A 631 -18.61 -41.69 11.31
CA ASP A 631 -18.54 -41.50 12.77
C ASP A 631 -17.60 -42.51 13.49
N ILE A 632 -16.39 -42.68 12.94
CA ILE A 632 -15.35 -43.56 13.48
C ILE A 632 -14.49 -42.77 14.48
N SER A 633 -14.94 -42.74 15.75
CA SER A 633 -14.29 -41.96 16.82
C SER A 633 -12.80 -42.27 17.03
N ILE A 634 -12.40 -43.53 16.87
CA ILE A 634 -10.99 -43.96 17.03
C ILE A 634 -10.08 -43.36 15.95
N ALA A 635 -10.58 -43.24 14.71
CA ALA A 635 -9.87 -42.62 13.60
C ALA A 635 -9.76 -41.10 13.76
N ILE A 636 -10.80 -40.44 14.29
CA ILE A 636 -10.73 -39.01 14.65
C ILE A 636 -9.70 -38.77 15.77
N GLY A 637 -9.63 -39.66 16.76
CA GLY A 637 -8.63 -39.61 17.82
C GLY A 637 -7.19 -39.79 17.31
N PHE A 638 -7.00 -40.70 16.34
CA PHE A 638 -5.73 -40.90 15.65
C PHE A 638 -5.32 -39.66 14.84
N ALA A 639 -6.28 -39.06 14.10
CA ALA A 639 -6.10 -37.83 13.34
C ALA A 639 -5.59 -36.66 14.20
N ARG A 640 -6.22 -36.44 15.36
CA ARG A 640 -5.82 -35.38 16.30
C ARG A 640 -4.39 -35.56 16.78
N LYS A 641 -3.98 -36.80 17.11
CA LYS A 641 -2.62 -37.10 17.55
C LYS A 641 -1.60 -36.87 16.42
N ALA A 642 -1.92 -37.31 15.21
CA ALA A 642 -1.09 -37.11 14.02
C ALA A 642 -0.90 -35.62 13.69
N LEU A 643 -2.00 -34.85 13.69
CA LEU A 643 -1.97 -33.40 13.44
C LEU A 643 -1.14 -32.65 14.48
N ARG A 644 -1.28 -32.98 15.77
CA ARG A 644 -0.46 -32.39 16.84
C ARG A 644 1.02 -32.71 16.68
N LYS A 645 1.37 -33.95 16.30
CA LYS A 645 2.75 -34.33 16.00
C LYS A 645 3.25 -33.51 14.81
N TYR A 646 2.48 -33.45 13.73
CA TYR A 646 2.82 -32.70 12.53
C TYR A 646 3.10 -31.21 12.79
N ILE A 647 2.24 -30.53 13.55
CA ILE A 647 2.43 -29.11 13.94
C ILE A 647 3.77 -28.91 14.66
N LYS A 648 4.15 -29.85 15.54
CA LYS A 648 5.41 -29.76 16.31
C LYS A 648 6.66 -30.03 15.48
N THR A 649 6.61 -30.99 14.56
CA THR A 649 7.79 -31.40 13.77
C THR A 649 8.01 -30.61 12.48
N ASN A 650 6.98 -29.94 11.94
CA ASN A 650 7.04 -29.29 10.61
C ASN A 650 6.55 -27.83 10.63
N SER A 651 7.33 -26.93 11.23
CA SER A 651 7.01 -25.48 11.31
C SER A 651 6.81 -24.80 9.95
N LYS A 652 7.39 -25.35 8.86
CA LYS A 652 7.24 -24.83 7.49
C LYS A 652 5.84 -25.04 6.88
N ASN A 653 5.04 -25.97 7.43
CA ASN A 653 3.71 -26.33 6.88
C ASN A 653 2.55 -25.99 7.83
N VAL A 654 2.73 -25.00 8.69
CA VAL A 654 1.71 -24.60 9.68
C VAL A 654 0.41 -24.11 9.03
N VAL A 655 0.49 -23.41 7.89
CA VAL A 655 -0.69 -22.97 7.12
C VAL A 655 -1.50 -24.18 6.63
N THR A 656 -0.82 -25.25 6.20
CA THR A 656 -1.46 -26.52 5.83
C THR A 656 -2.14 -27.17 7.03
N ALA A 657 -1.46 -27.22 8.18
CA ALA A 657 -2.03 -27.78 9.40
C ALA A 657 -3.26 -27.00 9.89
N PHE A 658 -3.24 -25.67 9.78
CA PHE A 658 -4.38 -24.82 10.10
C PHE A 658 -5.55 -25.08 9.14
N ALA A 659 -5.30 -25.09 7.84
CA ALA A 659 -6.33 -25.33 6.83
C ALA A 659 -7.04 -26.68 7.03
N VAL A 660 -6.25 -27.72 7.30
CA VAL A 660 -6.74 -29.06 7.63
C VAL A 660 -7.55 -29.05 8.92
N ALA A 661 -7.04 -28.42 9.98
CA ALA A 661 -7.75 -28.35 11.25
C ALA A 661 -9.12 -27.68 11.10
N CYS A 662 -9.20 -26.61 10.30
CA CYS A 662 -10.43 -25.90 10.04
C CYS A 662 -11.43 -26.71 9.21
N HIS A 663 -10.96 -27.33 8.12
CA HIS A 663 -11.78 -28.19 7.27
C HIS A 663 -12.44 -29.35 8.05
N PHE A 664 -11.67 -29.98 8.95
CA PHE A 664 -12.15 -31.07 9.79
C PHE A 664 -12.79 -30.62 11.11
N LYS A 665 -12.88 -29.32 11.38
CA LYS A 665 -13.40 -28.73 12.64
C LYS A 665 -12.70 -29.27 13.89
N LEU A 666 -11.36 -29.38 13.82
CA LEU A 666 -10.50 -29.79 14.92
C LEU A 666 -10.01 -28.56 15.69
N GLU A 667 -10.81 -28.09 16.65
CA GLU A 667 -10.55 -26.89 17.46
C GLU A 667 -9.11 -26.81 18.01
N ASP A 668 -8.69 -27.83 18.78
CA ASP A 668 -7.35 -27.84 19.38
C ASP A 668 -6.23 -27.71 18.33
N GLY A 669 -6.44 -28.31 17.16
CA GLY A 669 -5.49 -28.26 16.05
C GLY A 669 -5.44 -26.89 15.41
N ALA A 670 -6.59 -26.25 15.23
CA ALA A 670 -6.70 -24.91 14.64
C ALA A 670 -6.07 -23.86 15.55
N ARG A 671 -6.33 -23.92 16.86
CA ARG A 671 -5.70 -23.04 17.85
C ARG A 671 -4.19 -23.26 17.92
N ALA A 672 -3.72 -24.51 17.97
CA ALA A 672 -2.30 -24.81 18.00
C ALA A 672 -1.57 -24.35 16.72
N ALA A 673 -2.16 -24.59 15.54
CA ALA A 673 -1.60 -24.14 14.29
C ALA A 673 -1.64 -22.60 14.15
N ALA A 674 -2.69 -21.92 14.61
CA ALA A 674 -2.76 -20.46 14.60
C ALA A 674 -1.69 -19.82 15.49
N LYS A 675 -1.39 -20.41 16.65
CA LYS A 675 -0.28 -19.96 17.51
C LYS A 675 1.07 -20.12 16.83
N GLU A 676 1.30 -21.24 16.17
CA GLU A 676 2.52 -21.45 15.37
C GLU A 676 2.57 -20.54 14.12
N TYR A 677 1.41 -20.14 13.58
CA TYR A 677 1.32 -19.24 12.42
C TYR A 677 1.79 -17.82 12.76
N LEU A 678 1.73 -17.40 14.04
CA LEU A 678 2.33 -16.14 14.50
C LEU A 678 3.85 -16.08 14.23
N LYS A 679 4.51 -17.23 14.07
CA LYS A 679 5.92 -17.33 13.70
C LYS A 679 6.19 -17.13 12.20
N LEU A 680 5.15 -16.96 11.38
CA LEU A 680 5.28 -16.75 9.94
C LEU A 680 4.94 -15.29 9.56
N PRO A 681 5.58 -14.73 8.52
CA PRO A 681 5.17 -13.44 8.00
C PRO A 681 3.77 -13.56 7.39
N SER A 682 2.82 -12.71 7.78
CA SER A 682 1.48 -12.69 7.18
C SER A 682 1.54 -12.05 5.78
N PRO A 683 0.88 -12.62 4.74
CA PRO A 683 -0.13 -13.68 4.78
C PRO A 683 0.39 -15.13 4.72
N GLY A 684 1.70 -15.35 4.85
CA GLY A 684 2.32 -16.67 4.82
C GLY A 684 2.54 -17.21 3.41
N PRO A 685 3.17 -18.39 3.28
CA PRO A 685 3.35 -19.05 1.99
C PRO A 685 1.99 -19.54 1.43
N ALA A 686 1.76 -19.32 0.14
CA ALA A 686 0.63 -19.92 -0.56
C ALA A 686 0.82 -21.44 -0.65
N VAL A 687 -0.06 -22.19 0.01
CA VAL A 687 -0.03 -23.66 0.02
C VAL A 687 -1.31 -24.20 -0.63
N PRO A 688 -1.27 -25.35 -1.34
CA PRO A 688 -2.45 -25.96 -1.96
C PRO A 688 -3.62 -26.15 -0.99
N ALA A 689 -3.33 -26.47 0.27
CA ALA A 689 -4.32 -26.66 1.32
C ALA A 689 -5.18 -25.42 1.64
N LEU A 690 -4.80 -24.22 1.18
CA LEU A 690 -5.66 -23.03 1.30
C LEU A 690 -7.01 -23.22 0.61
N SER A 691 -7.11 -24.07 -0.41
CA SER A 691 -8.39 -24.42 -1.05
C SER A 691 -9.39 -25.10 -0.10
N LEU A 692 -8.93 -25.65 1.03
CA LEU A 692 -9.76 -26.29 2.03
C LEU A 692 -10.45 -25.30 2.98
N LEU A 693 -9.98 -24.04 3.02
CA LEU A 693 -10.51 -22.99 3.88
C LEU A 693 -11.64 -22.23 3.20
N THR A 694 -12.62 -21.79 3.99
CA THR A 694 -13.50 -20.71 3.53
C THR A 694 -12.74 -19.38 3.57
N GLY A 695 -13.16 -18.41 2.76
CA GLY A 695 -12.60 -17.05 2.84
C GLY A 695 -12.72 -16.44 4.24
N LEU A 696 -13.73 -16.84 5.00
CA LEU A 696 -13.95 -16.40 6.38
C LEU A 696 -12.96 -17.04 7.37
N ASP A 697 -12.68 -18.33 7.25
CA ASP A 697 -11.66 -19.00 8.09
C ASP A 697 -10.28 -18.39 7.89
N TYR A 698 -9.93 -18.07 6.64
CA TYR A 698 -8.66 -17.43 6.31
C TYR A 698 -8.63 -15.99 6.81
N TYR A 699 -9.72 -15.23 6.63
CA TYR A 699 -9.85 -13.89 7.21
C TYR A 699 -9.62 -13.90 8.72
N HIS A 700 -10.20 -14.84 9.46
CA HIS A 700 -10.03 -14.94 10.90
C HIS A 700 -8.60 -15.30 11.33
N LEU A 701 -7.86 -16.08 10.53
CA LEU A 701 -6.43 -16.32 10.78
C LEU A 701 -5.61 -15.03 10.60
N LEU A 702 -5.90 -14.26 9.54
CA LEU A 702 -5.24 -12.97 9.28
C LEU A 702 -5.60 -11.92 10.32
N ASP A 703 -6.87 -11.86 10.73
CA ASP A 703 -7.37 -11.00 11.79
C ASP A 703 -6.75 -11.37 13.14
N TYR A 704 -6.63 -12.66 13.46
CA TYR A 704 -5.93 -13.12 14.65
C TYR A 704 -4.46 -12.69 14.66
N HIS A 705 -3.74 -12.88 13.54
CA HIS A 705 -2.36 -12.41 13.39
C HIS A 705 -2.27 -10.89 13.54
N THR A 706 -3.22 -10.16 12.94
CA THR A 706 -3.29 -8.70 13.03
C THR A 706 -3.55 -8.25 14.46
N ARG A 707 -4.58 -8.77 15.15
CA ARG A 707 -4.91 -8.41 16.54
C ARG A 707 -3.76 -8.70 17.51
N VAL A 708 -3.11 -9.86 17.37
CA VAL A 708 -1.90 -10.17 18.16
C VAL A 708 -0.77 -9.21 17.83
N THR A 709 -0.56 -8.84 16.57
CA THR A 709 0.53 -7.92 16.22
C THR A 709 0.21 -6.45 16.53
N THR A 710 -1.05 -6.02 16.54
CA THR A 710 -1.46 -4.64 16.81
C THR A 710 -1.71 -4.36 18.28
N ASP A 711 -2.35 -5.28 19.02
CA ASP A 711 -2.75 -5.06 20.42
C ASP A 711 -1.57 -5.34 21.38
N THR A 712 -0.76 -6.35 21.07
CA THR A 712 0.41 -6.74 21.86
C THR A 712 1.62 -5.82 21.65
N VAL A 713 1.72 -5.16 20.48
CA VAL A 713 2.82 -4.23 20.12
C VAL A 713 2.37 -2.76 20.12
N SER A 714 1.20 -2.45 20.69
CA SER A 714 0.77 -1.07 20.82
C SER A 714 1.76 -0.28 21.68
N LEU A 715 2.30 0.80 21.12
CA LEU A 715 3.11 1.79 21.82
C LEU A 715 2.44 2.30 23.11
N SER A 716 1.09 2.28 23.18
CA SER A 716 0.36 2.67 24.39
C SER A 716 0.50 1.65 25.51
N THR A 717 0.55 0.35 25.22
CA THR A 717 0.72 -0.71 26.23
C THR A 717 2.15 -0.73 26.75
N LEU A 718 3.13 -0.57 25.85
CA LEU A 718 4.55 -0.48 26.20
C LEU A 718 4.87 0.82 26.98
N ALA A 719 4.33 1.96 26.53
CA ALA A 719 4.49 3.23 27.23
C ALA A 719 3.80 3.23 28.60
N ARG A 720 2.61 2.63 28.71
CA ARG A 720 1.89 2.49 29.98
C ARG A 720 2.65 1.60 30.97
N HIS A 721 3.21 0.47 30.54
CA HIS A 721 4.06 -0.37 31.40
C HIS A 721 5.32 0.37 31.88
N LEU A 722 5.93 1.18 31.02
CA LEU A 722 7.09 2.02 31.37
C LEU A 722 6.71 3.18 32.32
N GLU A 723 5.50 3.74 32.18
CA GLU A 723 4.97 4.81 33.04
C GLU A 723 4.51 4.30 34.42
N GLU A 724 3.89 3.10 34.47
CA GLU A 724 3.41 2.43 35.68
C GLU A 724 4.54 1.75 36.49
N SER A 725 5.73 1.61 35.91
CA SER A 725 6.91 1.09 36.62
C SER A 725 7.33 2.01 37.76
N ASN A 726 7.35 1.48 38.99
CA ASN A 726 7.83 2.18 40.19
C ASN A 726 9.37 2.20 40.33
N CYS A 727 10.10 1.74 39.31
CA CYS A 727 11.55 1.70 39.32
C CYS A 727 12.14 2.98 38.70
N GLU A 728 12.84 3.77 39.51
CA GLU A 728 13.48 5.02 39.09
C GLU A 728 14.61 4.79 38.06
N PHE A 729 15.21 3.59 38.07
CA PHE A 729 16.17 3.10 37.08
C PHE A 729 15.51 2.87 35.71
N CYS A 730 14.34 2.22 35.64
CA CYS A 730 13.60 2.04 34.37
C CYS A 730 13.16 3.37 33.73
N LYS A 731 12.88 4.40 34.54
CA LYS A 731 12.48 5.74 34.04
C LYS A 731 13.64 6.53 33.42
N THR A 732 14.88 6.22 33.78
CA THR A 732 16.07 6.99 33.37
C THR A 732 17.05 6.22 32.46
N GLN A 733 17.08 4.89 32.51
CA GLN A 733 18.05 4.02 31.82
C GLN A 733 17.51 3.16 30.66
N VAL A 734 16.20 3.13 30.40
CA VAL A 734 15.62 2.45 29.21
C VAL A 734 16.17 3.02 27.88
N LEU A 735 16.86 4.17 27.94
CA LEU A 735 17.56 4.82 26.85
C LEU A 735 19.06 4.45 26.75
N TYR A 736 19.61 3.68 27.69
CA TYR A 736 21.06 3.48 27.85
C TYR A 736 21.49 2.00 27.83
N ASP A 737 20.64 1.04 28.21
CA ASP A 737 21.00 -0.40 28.20
C ASP A 737 19.92 -1.28 27.55
N TRP A 738 20.24 -1.79 26.35
CA TRP A 738 19.32 -2.48 25.45
C TRP A 738 19.06 -3.94 25.85
N GLU A 739 20.06 -4.65 26.37
CA GLU A 739 19.96 -6.09 26.64
C GLU A 739 18.97 -6.40 27.77
N GLU A 740 18.95 -5.58 28.83
CA GLU A 740 18.04 -5.74 29.97
C GLU A 740 16.60 -5.30 29.64
N THR A 741 16.47 -4.29 28.79
CA THR A 741 15.18 -3.76 28.32
C THR A 741 14.50 -4.72 27.33
N GLU A 742 15.28 -5.43 26.50
CA GLU A 742 14.79 -6.39 25.52
C GLU A 742 14.08 -7.58 26.19
N GLU A 743 14.63 -8.13 27.28
CA GLU A 743 14.02 -9.27 28.00
C GLU A 743 12.71 -8.90 28.71
N LEU A 744 12.62 -7.70 29.29
CA LEU A 744 11.38 -7.20 29.89
C LEU A 744 10.28 -6.99 28.84
N ILE A 745 10.64 -6.45 27.67
CA ILE A 745 9.71 -6.28 26.55
C ILE A 745 9.23 -7.64 26.03
N LYS A 746 10.12 -8.62 25.90
CA LYS A 746 9.78 -10.00 25.48
C LYS A 746 8.78 -10.66 26.42
N CYS A 747 8.96 -10.54 27.73
CA CYS A 747 8.00 -11.07 28.72
C CYS A 747 6.62 -10.41 28.62
N ALA A 748 6.57 -9.08 28.54
CA ALA A 748 5.31 -8.34 28.44
C ALA A 748 4.54 -8.65 27.13
N ILE A 749 5.25 -8.75 26.00
CA ILE A 749 4.66 -9.14 24.71
C ILE A 749 4.07 -10.56 24.80
N LYS A 750 4.78 -11.50 25.43
CA LYS A 750 4.29 -12.87 25.58
C LYS A 750 3.00 -12.95 26.41
N GLU A 751 2.93 -12.25 27.53
CA GLU A 751 1.74 -12.22 28.39
C GLU A 751 0.52 -11.60 27.73
N GLU A 752 0.70 -10.53 26.95
CA GLU A 752 -0.41 -9.89 26.23
C GLU A 752 -0.84 -10.70 24.99
N ALA A 753 0.09 -11.37 24.29
CA ALA A 753 -0.24 -12.24 23.15
C ALA A 753 -1.11 -13.43 23.58
N ASP A 754 -0.84 -14.00 24.76
CA ASP A 754 -1.61 -15.13 25.30
C ASP A 754 -3.06 -14.77 25.67
N LYS A 755 -3.40 -13.47 25.79
CA LYS A 755 -4.77 -12.99 26.06
C LYS A 755 -5.64 -12.89 24.81
N VAL A 756 -5.03 -12.87 23.61
CA VAL A 756 -5.77 -12.73 22.35
C VAL A 756 -6.21 -14.11 21.88
N GLU A 757 -7.52 -14.30 21.72
CA GLU A 757 -8.07 -15.57 21.24
C GLU A 757 -8.35 -15.55 19.72
N LEU A 758 -8.13 -16.72 19.11
CA LEU A 758 -8.60 -17.02 17.75
C LEU A 758 -10.13 -17.20 17.80
N VAL A 759 -10.82 -16.49 16.93
CA VAL A 759 -12.28 -16.57 16.77
C VAL A 759 -12.55 -17.24 15.43
N LEU A 760 -13.21 -18.40 15.42
CA LEU A 760 -13.74 -19.02 14.21
C LEU A 760 -15.23 -19.25 14.40
N PRO A 761 -16.09 -19.08 13.37
CA PRO A 761 -17.55 -19.16 13.53
C PRO A 761 -18.09 -20.54 13.98
N TRP A 762 -17.27 -21.58 13.88
CA TRP A 762 -17.60 -22.96 14.24
C TRP A 762 -16.81 -23.48 15.45
N LEU A 763 -15.92 -22.66 16.02
CA LEU A 763 -15.41 -22.83 17.39
C LEU A 763 -16.52 -22.39 18.36
#